data_AF-A0A843KUJ8-F1
#
_entry.id   AF-A0A843KUJ8-F1
#
_cell.length_a   1.000
_cell.length_b   1.000
_cell.length_c   1.000
_cell.angle_alpha   90.00
_cell.angle_beta   90.00
_cell.angle_gamma   90.00
#
_symmetry.space_group_name_H-M   'P 1'
#
loop_
_entity.id
_entity.type
_entity.pdbx_description
1 polymer ?
#
loop_
_entity_poly.entity_id
_entity_poly.type
_entity_poly.pdbx_seq_one_letter_code
_entity_poly.pdbx_strand_id
1 'polypeptide(L)'
;MSTEIAELLRTMGYSDAEISGLMESFPSTVIDYLRDFRFQEVRDIIETLLYIYVAQNSASSRGEGEGVIEQSCYAYTSGPLFALTDIGLIESLSWHGTTLVRPTATGEAIGRDLLKARLRRLDIQGLARETHEIVPVLLAGTVKGSFVNKTFPSTPPRSDETFINFLLKNCPGLFEGCERFAARLKDAGCAVLAYSCDLDTGVIDGVVYTFPPEFAYILKEMLERIDAGVRDHYDMLLESFYSTFTVLRYLAFGEDYERIRGSRALRRELSRVLASLADVVYVLEGVPEDDGVDLARFIVRDRNLYEKRLRDLEHALMTEVAGKIVIDLQPMPAAEPPGKIEDAHPFSEDAAIQSPAAGHREVGEEVWDDLAIPPEEGERIEDRAAAVAHPAPAPLRNAPVAEPQRSGGLDLFLGYTGDGQRVNWSPGRLNNGHMIIIGGSGAGKTETIRCIASELAAQSMPVLLIDFHGDMAGTGSDIRSYKIREGGQYYFNPLELDPGIDEITPLRATSDFVDAISINFPTLGIQQRRKLKNIIKDCYRTAGITADTATWTRVLDFDDIEGGIMSCEDETIPAYLEDIFDYNLFSGEEKISIPAILSGGITHINLNALPESLRYLFADLFLRRIYYTLQAMGEIPRGTDDERAKFRLFVIVDEAKLLVSQKSGSKTAIKAVLNKYATEMRKFGVSLILASQLIAHFNEEILANIAVKFCMRSENKKQAQENARFFEVSEKDLLNFQPGEGILIIGSEKMNIRVVPTSERKT
;
A
#
# COMPACT_ATOMS: atom_id res chain seq x y z
N MET A 1 17.22 -33.34 -41.65
CA MET A 1 17.50 -32.12 -40.87
C MET A 1 16.35 -31.66 -39.97
N SER A 2 15.10 -32.08 -40.20
CA SER A 2 14.18 -32.37 -39.07
C SER A 2 14.78 -33.45 -38.13
N THR A 3 15.66 -34.31 -38.67
CA THR A 3 16.40 -35.35 -37.94
C THR A 3 17.27 -34.87 -36.79
N GLU A 4 17.90 -33.69 -36.82
CA GLU A 4 18.79 -33.24 -35.74
C GLU A 4 18.01 -32.78 -34.50
N ILE A 5 16.92 -32.02 -34.69
CA ILE A 5 16.00 -31.66 -33.59
C ILE A 5 15.24 -32.90 -33.10
N ALA A 6 14.83 -33.80 -34.01
CA ALA A 6 14.24 -35.08 -33.64
C ALA A 6 15.19 -35.95 -32.80
N GLU A 7 16.48 -36.00 -33.16
CA GLU A 7 17.51 -36.70 -32.39
C GLU A 7 17.76 -36.03 -31.04
N LEU A 8 17.76 -34.70 -30.99
CA LEU A 8 17.80 -33.94 -29.74
C LEU A 8 16.62 -34.27 -28.83
N LEU A 9 15.39 -34.20 -29.33
CA LEU A 9 14.19 -34.56 -28.56
C LEU A 9 14.28 -36.01 -28.06
N ARG A 10 14.85 -36.93 -28.84
CA ARG A 10 15.10 -38.30 -28.39
C ARG A 10 16.08 -38.36 -27.22
N THR A 11 17.15 -37.55 -27.22
CA THR A 11 18.08 -37.44 -26.08
C THR A 11 17.47 -36.75 -24.85
N MET A 12 16.47 -35.89 -25.04
CA MET A 12 15.63 -35.34 -23.96
C MET A 12 14.58 -36.35 -23.45
N GLY A 13 14.59 -37.56 -24.02
CA GLY A 13 13.77 -38.69 -23.62
C GLY A 13 12.52 -38.88 -24.46
N TYR A 14 12.15 -38.00 -25.39
CA TYR A 14 10.91 -38.09 -26.19
C TYR A 14 10.88 -39.33 -27.09
N SER A 15 9.73 -40.01 -27.21
CA SER A 15 9.58 -41.21 -28.05
C SER A 15 9.37 -40.83 -29.51
N ASP A 16 9.68 -41.74 -30.45
CA ASP A 16 9.56 -41.44 -31.89
C ASP A 16 8.12 -41.07 -32.33
N ALA A 17 7.11 -41.62 -31.65
CA ALA A 17 5.71 -41.29 -31.86
C ALA A 17 5.36 -39.86 -31.37
N GLU A 18 5.95 -39.42 -30.26
CA GLU A 18 5.78 -38.06 -29.74
C GLU A 18 6.56 -37.05 -30.57
N ILE A 19 7.78 -37.38 -30.99
CA ILE A 19 8.64 -36.51 -31.80
C ILE A 19 7.95 -36.14 -33.11
N SER A 20 7.26 -37.08 -33.75
CA SER A 20 6.54 -36.81 -35.01
C SER A 20 5.48 -35.71 -34.83
N GLY A 21 4.72 -35.75 -33.73
CA GLY A 21 3.73 -34.71 -33.41
C GLY A 21 4.37 -33.42 -32.92
N LEU A 22 5.46 -33.50 -32.13
CA LEU A 22 6.19 -32.32 -31.66
C LEU A 22 6.77 -31.53 -32.83
N MET A 23 7.31 -32.20 -33.87
CA MET A 23 7.87 -31.54 -35.05
C MET A 23 6.86 -30.74 -35.85
N GLU A 24 5.57 -31.05 -35.77
CA GLU A 24 4.51 -30.24 -36.40
C GLU A 24 4.29 -28.91 -35.67
N SER A 25 4.60 -28.85 -34.37
CA SER A 25 4.45 -27.65 -33.53
C SER A 25 5.60 -26.65 -33.70
N PHE A 26 6.75 -27.04 -34.29
CA PHE A 26 7.87 -26.14 -34.57
C PHE A 26 7.70 -25.50 -35.96
N PRO A 27 7.51 -24.17 -36.06
CA PRO A 27 7.53 -23.48 -37.36
C PRO A 27 8.85 -23.69 -38.09
N SER A 28 8.83 -23.71 -39.43
CA SER A 28 10.04 -23.86 -40.24
C SER A 28 11.08 -22.78 -39.97
N THR A 29 10.64 -21.55 -39.68
CA THR A 29 11.49 -20.43 -39.28
C THR A 29 12.24 -20.71 -37.97
N VAL A 30 11.59 -21.41 -37.03
CA VAL A 30 12.20 -21.78 -35.75
C VAL A 30 13.25 -22.87 -35.98
N ILE A 31 12.92 -23.87 -36.79
CA ILE A 31 13.84 -24.98 -37.14
C ILE A 31 15.08 -24.46 -37.87
N ASP A 32 14.91 -23.51 -38.80
CA ASP A 32 16.02 -22.95 -39.57
C ASP A 32 16.95 -22.11 -38.69
N TYR A 33 16.42 -21.29 -37.77
CA TYR A 33 17.21 -20.49 -36.84
C TYR A 33 17.99 -21.34 -35.83
N LEU A 34 17.39 -22.42 -35.31
CA LEU A 34 18.06 -23.33 -34.37
C LEU A 34 19.20 -24.12 -35.00
N ARG A 35 19.29 -24.18 -36.34
CA ARG A 35 20.37 -24.88 -37.07
C ARG A 35 21.75 -24.26 -36.83
N ASP A 36 21.80 -22.96 -36.55
CA ASP A 36 23.06 -22.23 -36.38
C ASP A 36 23.69 -22.43 -34.99
N PHE A 37 23.01 -23.18 -34.11
CA PHE A 37 23.44 -23.45 -32.73
C PHE A 37 23.97 -24.87 -32.55
N ARG A 38 24.85 -25.05 -31.56
CA ARG A 38 25.36 -26.38 -31.19
C ARG A 38 24.26 -27.20 -30.52
N PHE A 39 24.35 -28.52 -30.61
CA PHE A 39 23.38 -29.46 -30.05
C PHE A 39 22.99 -29.17 -28.58
N GLN A 40 23.96 -28.85 -27.72
CA GLN A 40 23.71 -28.50 -26.32
C GLN A 40 23.01 -27.14 -26.16
N GLU A 41 23.33 -26.16 -27.00
CA GLU A 41 22.69 -24.83 -26.96
C GLU A 41 21.22 -24.92 -27.38
N VAL A 42 20.91 -25.73 -28.39
CA VAL A 42 19.51 -26.01 -28.80
C VAL A 42 18.75 -26.69 -27.66
N ARG A 43 19.38 -27.62 -26.92
CA ARG A 43 18.79 -28.23 -25.73
C ARG A 43 18.43 -27.18 -24.68
N ASP A 44 19.37 -26.29 -24.36
CA ASP A 44 19.20 -25.28 -23.33
C ASP A 44 18.13 -24.25 -23.74
N ILE A 45 18.02 -23.91 -25.02
CA ILE A 45 16.96 -23.07 -25.59
C ILE A 45 15.58 -23.71 -25.40
N ILE A 46 15.42 -24.98 -25.74
CA ILE A 46 14.14 -25.70 -25.62
C ILE A 46 13.75 -25.89 -24.15
N GLU A 47 14.69 -26.26 -23.27
CA GLU A 47 14.44 -26.38 -21.82
C GLU A 47 14.10 -25.03 -21.20
N THR A 48 14.72 -23.94 -21.64
CA THR A 48 14.41 -22.58 -21.16
C THR A 48 12.99 -22.16 -21.58
N LEU A 49 12.58 -22.46 -22.81
CA LEU A 49 11.21 -22.19 -23.26
C LEU A 49 10.18 -22.97 -22.43
N LEU A 50 10.47 -24.24 -22.16
CA LEU A 50 9.61 -25.09 -21.34
C LEU A 50 9.57 -24.60 -19.89
N TYR A 51 10.70 -24.17 -19.33
CA TYR A 51 10.77 -23.55 -18.01
C TYR A 51 9.87 -22.31 -17.94
N ILE A 52 9.99 -21.38 -18.90
CA ILE A 52 9.18 -20.15 -18.95
C ILE A 52 7.69 -20.49 -19.06
N TYR A 53 7.34 -21.47 -19.88
CA TYR A 53 5.96 -21.94 -20.04
C TYR A 53 5.38 -22.51 -18.74
N VAL A 54 6.15 -23.29 -17.97
CA VAL A 54 5.68 -23.83 -16.68
C VAL A 54 5.66 -22.74 -15.61
N ALA A 55 6.67 -21.87 -15.57
CA ALA A 55 6.83 -20.84 -14.56
C ALA A 55 5.89 -19.63 -14.73
N GLN A 56 5.21 -19.46 -15.87
CA GLN A 56 4.40 -18.26 -16.16
C GLN A 56 3.31 -17.95 -15.11
N ASN A 57 2.93 -18.93 -14.29
CA ASN A 57 2.00 -18.75 -13.19
C ASN A 57 2.64 -18.22 -11.89
N SER A 58 3.96 -18.00 -11.85
CA SER A 58 4.69 -17.60 -10.64
C SER A 58 4.53 -16.13 -10.30
N ALA A 59 4.29 -15.27 -11.29
CA ALA A 59 4.18 -13.83 -11.14
C ALA A 59 2.74 -13.36 -10.92
N SER A 60 1.85 -14.10 -10.27
CA SER A 60 0.52 -13.57 -9.93
C SER A 60 0.01 -14.21 -8.66
N SER A 61 -0.49 -13.38 -7.73
CA SER A 61 -1.17 -13.86 -6.51
C SER A 61 -2.47 -14.61 -6.80
N ARG A 62 -2.95 -14.55 -8.05
CA ARG A 62 -4.10 -15.29 -8.58
C ARG A 62 -3.71 -16.37 -9.60
N GLY A 63 -2.41 -16.52 -9.85
CA GLY A 63 -1.83 -17.39 -10.86
C GLY A 63 -2.38 -17.12 -12.28
N GLU A 64 -2.67 -15.88 -12.66
CA GLU A 64 -3.28 -15.56 -13.95
C GLU A 64 -2.32 -15.66 -15.17
N GLY A 65 -1.12 -16.24 -15.00
CA GLY A 65 -0.21 -16.52 -16.13
C GLY A 65 0.44 -15.26 -16.69
N GLU A 66 0.80 -14.30 -15.85
CA GLU A 66 1.24 -12.96 -16.29
C GLU A 66 2.73 -12.90 -16.71
N GLY A 67 3.50 -13.96 -16.45
CA GLY A 67 4.89 -14.09 -16.87
C GLY A 67 5.79 -14.61 -15.75
N VAL A 68 7.10 -14.59 -16.01
CA VAL A 68 8.15 -15.08 -15.12
C VAL A 68 9.14 -13.97 -14.88
N ILE A 69 9.53 -13.74 -13.64
CA ILE A 69 10.62 -12.80 -13.35
C ILE A 69 11.88 -13.29 -14.07
N GLU A 70 12.52 -12.43 -14.85
CA GLU A 70 13.73 -12.76 -15.62
C GLU A 70 14.83 -13.38 -14.73
N GLN A 71 14.95 -12.92 -13.48
CA GLN A 71 15.82 -13.49 -12.44
C GLN A 71 15.63 -15.00 -12.22
N SER A 72 14.40 -15.51 -12.33
CA SER A 72 14.11 -16.95 -12.26
C SER A 72 14.68 -17.70 -13.46
N CYS A 73 14.74 -17.06 -14.63
CA CYS A 73 15.24 -17.65 -15.87
C CYS A 73 16.78 -17.70 -15.93
N TYR A 74 17.49 -16.84 -15.19
CA TYR A 74 18.97 -16.87 -15.12
C TYR A 74 19.55 -18.15 -14.53
N ALA A 75 18.74 -18.96 -13.84
CA ALA A 75 19.12 -20.30 -13.40
C ALA A 75 19.55 -21.23 -14.56
N TYR A 76 19.19 -20.90 -15.81
CA TYR A 76 19.41 -21.71 -17.00
C TYR A 76 20.32 -21.05 -18.08
N THR A 77 21.02 -19.96 -17.76
CA THR A 77 21.95 -19.15 -18.60
C THR A 77 21.32 -18.04 -19.47
N SER A 78 22.07 -16.95 -19.74
CA SER A 78 21.59 -15.74 -20.44
C SER A 78 21.50 -15.86 -21.97
N GLY A 79 22.21 -16.83 -22.57
CA GLY A 79 22.20 -17.07 -24.02
C GLY A 79 20.86 -17.58 -24.57
N PRO A 80 20.24 -18.60 -23.96
CA PRO A 80 18.92 -19.11 -24.33
C PRO A 80 17.81 -18.05 -24.34
N LEU A 81 17.79 -17.14 -23.36
CA LEU A 81 16.81 -16.05 -23.31
C LEU A 81 16.94 -15.11 -24.51
N PHE A 82 18.16 -14.76 -24.88
CA PHE A 82 18.41 -13.92 -26.06
C PHE A 82 17.92 -14.63 -27.34
N ALA A 83 18.28 -15.90 -27.51
CA ALA A 83 17.88 -16.69 -28.68
C ALA A 83 16.35 -16.83 -28.79
N LEU A 84 15.66 -17.09 -27.68
CA LEU A 84 14.20 -17.17 -27.64
C LEU A 84 13.51 -15.83 -27.93
N THR A 85 14.13 -14.71 -27.56
CA THR A 85 13.61 -13.37 -27.84
C THR A 85 13.79 -13.01 -29.33
N ASP A 86 14.97 -13.28 -29.90
CA ASP A 86 15.30 -12.97 -31.29
C ASP A 86 14.41 -13.72 -32.29
N ILE A 87 14.12 -14.99 -31.98
CA ILE A 87 13.25 -15.87 -32.78
C ILE A 87 11.74 -15.65 -32.49
N GLY A 88 11.40 -14.74 -31.57
CA GLY A 88 10.02 -14.33 -31.27
C GLY A 88 9.18 -15.35 -30.50
N LEU A 89 9.81 -16.26 -29.73
CA LEU A 89 9.10 -17.25 -28.91
C LEU A 89 8.79 -16.74 -27.50
N ILE A 90 9.49 -15.72 -27.03
CA ILE A 90 9.20 -15.03 -25.76
C ILE A 90 9.24 -13.51 -25.97
N GLU A 91 8.60 -12.78 -25.08
CA GLU A 91 8.67 -11.32 -25.01
C GLU A 91 8.92 -10.84 -23.58
N SER A 92 9.55 -9.66 -23.45
CA SER A 92 9.89 -9.05 -22.17
C SER A 92 9.02 -7.84 -21.89
N LEU A 93 8.55 -7.72 -20.66
CA LEU A 93 7.72 -6.64 -20.15
C LEU A 93 8.39 -6.02 -18.93
N SER A 94 8.52 -4.69 -18.92
CA SER A 94 9.03 -3.97 -17.74
C SER A 94 7.88 -3.69 -16.77
N TRP A 95 7.97 -4.22 -15.56
CA TRP A 95 6.98 -4.07 -14.50
C TRP A 95 7.66 -3.64 -13.19
N HIS A 96 7.36 -2.44 -12.67
CA HIS A 96 7.92 -1.89 -11.43
C HIS A 96 9.45 -1.96 -11.26
N GLY A 97 10.22 -1.89 -12.36
CA GLY A 97 11.70 -2.00 -12.33
C GLY A 97 12.23 -3.43 -12.42
N THR A 98 11.35 -4.41 -12.55
CA THR A 98 11.63 -5.83 -12.76
C THR A 98 11.23 -6.24 -14.18
N THR A 99 12.06 -7.02 -14.86
CA THR A 99 11.71 -7.61 -16.16
C THR A 99 10.90 -8.88 -15.95
N LEU A 100 9.72 -8.94 -16.56
CA LEU A 100 8.93 -10.15 -16.72
C LEU A 100 9.10 -10.71 -18.13
N VAL A 101 9.30 -12.01 -18.22
CA VAL A 101 9.40 -12.76 -19.48
C VAL A 101 8.15 -13.61 -19.63
N ARG A 102 7.50 -13.56 -20.79
CA ARG A 102 6.32 -14.39 -21.09
C ARG A 102 6.44 -15.06 -22.46
N PRO A 103 5.86 -16.26 -22.65
CA PRO A 103 5.83 -16.90 -23.95
C PRO A 103 4.91 -16.13 -24.91
N THR A 104 5.30 -16.01 -26.18
CA THR A 104 4.39 -15.56 -27.25
C THR A 104 3.42 -16.67 -27.61
N ALA A 105 2.40 -16.41 -28.44
CA ALA A 105 1.46 -17.45 -28.88
C ALA A 105 2.16 -18.68 -29.51
N THR A 106 3.26 -18.45 -30.24
CA THR A 106 4.08 -19.52 -30.84
C THR A 106 4.90 -20.26 -29.78
N GLY A 107 5.53 -19.54 -28.85
CA GLY A 107 6.26 -20.15 -27.73
C GLY A 107 5.34 -20.97 -26.81
N GLU A 108 4.12 -20.49 -26.57
CA GLU A 108 3.11 -21.16 -25.78
C GLU A 108 2.65 -22.47 -26.45
N ALA A 109 2.46 -22.48 -27.77
CA ALA A 109 2.11 -23.69 -28.51
C ALA A 109 3.20 -24.77 -28.40
N ILE A 110 4.46 -24.40 -28.61
CA ILE A 110 5.60 -25.32 -28.50
C ILE A 110 5.76 -25.83 -27.06
N GLY A 111 5.76 -24.92 -26.07
CA GLY A 111 5.87 -25.27 -24.65
C GLY A 111 4.76 -26.21 -24.18
N ARG A 112 3.52 -25.96 -24.60
CA ARG A 112 2.35 -26.80 -24.29
C ARG A 112 2.52 -28.23 -24.79
N ASP A 113 2.96 -28.42 -26.02
CA ASP A 113 3.07 -29.77 -26.60
C ASP A 113 4.26 -30.55 -26.01
N LEU A 114 5.37 -29.87 -25.75
CA LEU A 114 6.52 -30.42 -25.02
C LEU A 114 6.13 -30.88 -23.61
N LEU A 115 5.34 -30.08 -22.90
CA LEU A 115 4.84 -30.42 -21.57
C LEU A 115 3.85 -31.59 -21.62
N LYS A 116 2.88 -31.59 -22.54
CA LYS A 116 1.91 -32.69 -22.69
C LYS A 116 2.61 -34.03 -22.90
N ALA A 117 3.69 -34.05 -23.67
CA ALA A 117 4.49 -35.26 -23.86
C ALA A 117 5.18 -35.71 -22.55
N ARG A 118 5.67 -34.79 -21.71
CA ARG A 118 6.17 -35.13 -20.36
C ARG A 118 5.07 -35.66 -19.44
N LEU A 119 3.90 -35.03 -19.45
CA LEU A 119 2.76 -35.42 -18.62
C LEU A 119 2.25 -36.83 -18.92
N ARG A 120 2.29 -37.27 -20.18
CA ARG A 120 1.90 -38.64 -20.57
C ARG A 120 2.77 -39.73 -19.94
N ARG A 121 3.97 -39.39 -19.49
CA ARG A 121 4.94 -40.33 -18.88
C ARG A 121 4.92 -40.29 -17.37
N LEU A 122 4.22 -39.32 -16.80
CA LEU A 122 4.11 -39.18 -15.36
C LEU A 122 3.35 -40.40 -14.82
N ASP A 123 3.94 -41.08 -13.84
CA ASP A 123 3.26 -42.19 -13.16
C ASP A 123 2.19 -41.65 -12.20
N ILE A 124 1.03 -41.31 -12.78
CA ILE A 124 -0.13 -40.83 -12.03
C ILE A 124 -0.63 -41.90 -11.05
N GLN A 125 -0.43 -43.19 -11.33
CA GLN A 125 -0.85 -44.25 -10.41
C GLN A 125 0.05 -44.32 -9.17
N GLY A 126 1.37 -44.27 -9.35
CA GLY A 126 2.34 -44.20 -8.26
C GLY A 126 2.15 -42.94 -7.42
N LEU A 127 2.00 -41.78 -8.06
CA LEU A 127 1.73 -40.52 -7.37
C LEU A 127 0.43 -40.59 -6.55
N ALA A 128 -0.68 -41.03 -7.15
CA ALA A 128 -1.96 -41.10 -6.45
C ALA A 128 -1.90 -42.03 -5.24
N ARG A 129 -1.14 -43.14 -5.28
CA ARG A 129 -0.96 -44.02 -4.12
C ARG A 129 -0.22 -43.35 -2.98
N GLU A 130 0.83 -42.61 -3.27
CA GLU A 130 1.68 -41.98 -2.26
C GLU A 130 1.11 -40.67 -1.70
N THR A 131 0.22 -40.02 -2.45
CA THR A 131 -0.25 -38.66 -2.14
C THR A 131 -1.78 -38.55 -2.05
N HIS A 132 -2.48 -39.67 -1.88
CA HIS A 132 -3.95 -39.70 -1.80
C HIS A 132 -4.53 -38.81 -0.69
N GLU A 133 -3.79 -38.60 0.39
CA GLU A 133 -4.24 -37.79 1.55
C GLU A 133 -4.07 -36.29 1.33
N ILE A 134 -3.09 -35.85 0.52
CA ILE A 134 -2.82 -34.42 0.28
C ILE A 134 -3.66 -33.82 -0.85
N VAL A 135 -4.07 -34.65 -1.83
CA VAL A 135 -4.77 -34.17 -3.04
C VAL A 135 -6.12 -33.51 -2.72
N PRO A 136 -6.97 -34.05 -1.83
CA PRO A 136 -8.19 -33.37 -1.41
C PRO A 136 -7.91 -32.02 -0.72
N VAL A 137 -6.83 -31.92 0.05
CA VAL A 137 -6.44 -30.69 0.75
C VAL A 137 -5.93 -29.62 -0.22
N LEU A 138 -5.12 -30.02 -1.20
CA LEU A 138 -4.70 -29.15 -2.31
C LEU A 138 -5.91 -28.72 -3.15
N LEU A 139 -6.87 -29.62 -3.36
CA LEU A 139 -8.09 -29.34 -4.12
C LEU A 139 -9.10 -28.48 -3.37
N ALA A 140 -9.19 -28.54 -2.04
CA ALA A 140 -10.03 -27.63 -1.26
C ALA A 140 -9.60 -26.17 -1.41
N GLY A 141 -8.32 -25.92 -1.72
CA GLY A 141 -7.83 -24.61 -2.11
C GLY A 141 -8.43 -24.07 -3.41
N THR A 142 -8.94 -24.94 -4.29
CA THR A 142 -9.34 -24.59 -5.67
C THR A 142 -10.71 -23.95 -5.79
N VAL A 143 -11.55 -24.11 -4.77
CA VAL A 143 -12.89 -23.49 -4.74
C VAL A 143 -12.86 -22.15 -3.98
N LYS A 144 -11.84 -21.90 -3.14
CA LYS A 144 -11.89 -20.85 -2.11
C LYS A 144 -10.57 -20.09 -1.80
N GLY A 145 -9.48 -20.22 -2.57
CA GLY A 145 -8.25 -19.43 -2.39
C GLY A 145 -7.31 -19.42 -3.61
N SER A 146 -6.67 -18.30 -3.90
CA SER A 146 -6.19 -17.94 -5.25
C SER A 146 -4.89 -18.59 -5.76
N PHE A 147 -4.27 -19.53 -5.02
CA PHE A 147 -2.89 -19.99 -5.32
C PHE A 147 -2.74 -21.48 -5.67
N VAL A 148 -3.58 -22.36 -5.11
CA VAL A 148 -3.20 -23.77 -4.89
C VAL A 148 -3.13 -24.63 -6.16
N ASN A 149 -3.75 -24.15 -7.25
CA ASN A 149 -3.70 -24.85 -8.53
C ASN A 149 -2.47 -24.53 -9.37
N LYS A 150 -1.61 -23.63 -8.92
CA LYS A 150 -0.64 -22.99 -9.81
C LYS A 150 0.71 -22.72 -9.14
N THR A 151 0.72 -22.49 -7.82
CA THR A 151 1.95 -22.36 -7.05
C THR A 151 1.85 -23.06 -5.69
N PHE A 152 2.98 -23.51 -5.17
CA PHE A 152 3.13 -24.07 -3.83
C PHE A 152 4.41 -23.52 -3.17
N PRO A 153 4.36 -23.01 -1.93
CA PRO A 153 5.52 -22.39 -1.31
C PRO A 153 6.62 -23.42 -1.03
N SER A 154 7.89 -23.07 -1.35
CA SER A 154 9.03 -23.96 -1.08
C SER A 154 9.43 -24.02 0.40
N THR A 155 8.89 -23.11 1.22
CA THR A 155 9.10 -23.05 2.66
C THR A 155 7.77 -22.85 3.38
N PRO A 156 7.63 -23.24 4.65
CA PRO A 156 6.41 -23.01 5.42
C PRO A 156 5.99 -21.52 5.39
N PRO A 157 4.68 -21.23 5.19
CA PRO A 157 4.20 -19.85 5.13
C PRO A 157 4.40 -19.12 6.46
N ARG A 158 4.70 -17.81 6.37
CA ARG A 158 4.97 -16.97 7.54
C ARG A 158 3.71 -16.47 8.25
N SER A 159 2.60 -16.34 7.51
CA SER A 159 1.32 -15.83 8.00
C SER A 159 0.17 -16.79 7.67
N ASP A 160 -0.91 -16.69 8.45
CA ASP A 160 -2.15 -17.46 8.28
C ASP A 160 -3.18 -16.68 7.44
N GLU A 161 -2.70 -15.88 6.48
CA GLU A 161 -3.51 -14.96 5.68
C GLU A 161 -4.57 -15.66 4.83
N THR A 162 -4.26 -16.86 4.33
CA THR A 162 -5.21 -17.68 3.59
C THR A 162 -5.52 -18.95 4.38
N PHE A 163 -6.70 -19.54 4.14
CA PHE A 163 -7.07 -20.82 4.76
C PHE A 163 -6.02 -21.90 4.49
N ILE A 164 -5.41 -21.88 3.31
CA ILE A 164 -4.39 -22.85 2.93
C ILE A 164 -3.07 -22.59 3.64
N ASN A 165 -2.65 -21.33 3.77
CA ASN A 165 -1.47 -20.99 4.57
C ASN A 165 -1.66 -21.43 6.02
N PHE A 166 -2.87 -21.23 6.56
CA PHE A 166 -3.27 -21.70 7.88
C PHE A 166 -3.15 -23.23 8.00
N LEU A 167 -3.64 -24.01 7.04
CA LEU A 167 -3.47 -25.47 7.06
C LEU A 167 -2.00 -25.88 6.99
N LEU A 168 -1.23 -25.32 6.06
CA LEU A 168 0.19 -25.68 5.87
C LEU A 168 1.06 -25.34 7.07
N LYS A 169 0.79 -24.22 7.75
CA LYS A 169 1.54 -23.80 8.93
C LYS A 169 1.22 -24.67 10.16
N ASN A 170 -0.03 -25.08 10.31
CA ASN A 170 -0.50 -25.81 11.49
C ASN A 170 -0.46 -27.34 11.33
N CYS A 171 -0.18 -27.86 10.13
CA CYS A 171 0.00 -29.28 9.85
C CYS A 171 1.35 -29.54 9.16
N PRO A 172 2.45 -29.78 9.91
CA PRO A 172 3.76 -30.04 9.32
C PRO A 172 3.79 -31.22 8.34
N GLY A 173 3.11 -32.34 8.68
CA GLY A 173 3.02 -33.50 7.79
C GLY A 173 2.27 -33.22 6.48
N LEU A 174 1.32 -32.28 6.49
CA LEU A 174 0.65 -31.80 5.28
C LEU A 174 1.60 -31.00 4.40
N PHE A 175 2.40 -30.10 4.99
CA PHE A 175 3.41 -29.35 4.25
C PHE A 175 4.45 -30.29 3.63
N GLU A 176 5.01 -31.22 4.41
CA GLU A 176 5.99 -32.20 3.93
C GLU A 176 5.43 -33.10 2.82
N GLY A 177 4.18 -33.54 2.92
CA GLY A 177 3.52 -34.32 1.88
C GLY A 177 3.37 -33.53 0.57
N CYS A 178 2.90 -32.28 0.65
CA CYS A 178 2.78 -31.40 -0.51
C CYS A 178 4.13 -31.04 -1.13
N GLU A 179 5.16 -30.83 -0.32
CA GLU A 179 6.53 -30.56 -0.77
C GLU A 179 7.12 -31.77 -1.51
N ARG A 180 6.96 -32.98 -0.95
CA ARG A 180 7.35 -34.23 -1.61
C ARG A 180 6.66 -34.42 -2.96
N PHE A 181 5.36 -34.10 -3.03
CA PHE A 181 4.60 -34.17 -4.27
C PHE A 181 5.10 -33.17 -5.31
N ALA A 182 5.32 -31.91 -4.91
CA ALA A 182 5.83 -30.87 -5.79
C ALA A 182 7.26 -31.19 -6.27
N ALA A 183 8.12 -31.73 -5.41
CA ALA A 183 9.46 -32.19 -5.73
C ALA A 183 9.44 -33.30 -6.79
N ARG A 184 8.55 -34.30 -6.67
CA ARG A 184 8.40 -35.36 -7.69
C ARG A 184 7.96 -34.83 -9.05
N LEU A 185 7.03 -33.88 -9.06
CA LEU A 185 6.61 -33.25 -10.32
C LEU A 185 7.75 -32.45 -10.95
N LYS A 186 8.58 -31.79 -10.13
CA LYS A 186 9.78 -31.10 -10.58
C LYS A 186 10.81 -32.08 -11.15
N ASP A 187 11.08 -33.20 -10.48
CA ASP A 187 12.00 -34.25 -10.95
C ASP A 187 11.52 -34.90 -12.26
N ALA A 188 10.20 -35.02 -12.44
CA ALA A 188 9.59 -35.44 -13.70
C ALA A 188 9.56 -34.34 -14.78
N GLY A 189 10.10 -33.15 -14.51
CA GLY A 189 10.12 -32.03 -15.44
C GLY A 189 8.74 -31.42 -15.73
N CYS A 190 7.77 -31.63 -14.84
CA CYS A 190 6.38 -31.19 -14.92
C CYS A 190 6.03 -30.04 -13.95
N ALA A 191 7.00 -29.59 -13.15
CA ALA A 191 6.92 -28.41 -12.29
C ALA A 191 8.31 -27.75 -12.21
N VAL A 192 8.39 -26.49 -11.80
CA VAL A 192 9.66 -25.75 -11.69
C VAL A 192 9.69 -24.91 -10.41
N LEU A 193 10.88 -24.51 -9.97
CA LEU A 193 11.03 -23.48 -8.93
C LEU A 193 11.23 -22.13 -9.60
N ALA A 194 10.46 -21.13 -9.18
CA ALA A 194 10.54 -19.77 -9.68
C ALA A 194 10.33 -18.76 -8.55
N TYR A 195 10.84 -17.54 -8.70
CA TYR A 195 10.51 -16.47 -7.77
C TYR A 195 9.04 -16.09 -7.93
N SER A 196 8.32 -16.07 -6.82
CA SER A 196 6.97 -15.53 -6.74
C SER A 196 7.04 -14.02 -6.57
N CYS A 197 6.18 -13.32 -7.30
CA CYS A 197 6.00 -11.89 -7.17
C CYS A 197 4.51 -11.58 -7.14
N ASP A 198 4.12 -10.70 -6.24
CA ASP A 198 2.77 -10.15 -6.23
C ASP A 198 2.74 -8.87 -7.08
N LEU A 199 2.05 -8.97 -8.22
CA LEU A 199 1.95 -7.87 -9.20
C LEU A 199 1.06 -6.71 -8.74
N ASP A 200 0.40 -6.83 -7.58
CA ASP A 200 -0.35 -5.73 -6.99
C ASP A 200 0.52 -4.93 -6.00
N THR A 201 1.55 -5.54 -5.39
CA THR A 201 2.33 -4.94 -4.30
C THR A 201 3.80 -4.64 -4.64
N GLY A 202 4.36 -5.20 -5.72
CA GLY A 202 5.77 -4.96 -6.08
C GLY A 202 6.76 -5.87 -5.35
N VAL A 203 6.28 -6.76 -4.47
CA VAL A 203 7.13 -7.52 -3.55
C VAL A 203 7.41 -8.92 -4.10
N ILE A 204 8.69 -9.30 -4.09
CA ILE A 204 9.15 -10.66 -4.39
C ILE A 204 9.03 -11.49 -3.11
N ASP A 205 8.13 -12.47 -3.10
CA ASP A 205 7.67 -13.18 -1.89
C ASP A 205 8.47 -14.48 -1.60
N GLY A 206 9.49 -14.75 -2.41
CA GLY A 206 10.40 -15.89 -2.27
C GLY A 206 10.31 -16.89 -3.41
N VAL A 207 10.91 -18.08 -3.26
CA VAL A 207 10.89 -19.14 -4.28
C VAL A 207 9.68 -20.05 -4.04
N VAL A 208 8.92 -20.35 -5.10
CA VAL A 208 7.76 -21.24 -5.06
C VAL A 208 7.89 -22.32 -6.12
N TYR A 209 7.37 -23.51 -5.81
CA TYR A 209 7.04 -24.49 -6.84
C TYR A 209 5.93 -23.89 -7.71
N THR A 210 6.13 -23.89 -9.02
CA THR A 210 5.17 -23.41 -10.00
C THR A 210 4.75 -24.57 -10.88
N PHE A 211 3.44 -24.72 -11.00
CA PHE A 211 2.80 -25.78 -11.76
C PHE A 211 2.27 -25.24 -13.09
N PRO A 212 2.25 -26.07 -14.13
CA PRO A 212 1.79 -25.65 -15.45
C PRO A 212 0.27 -25.43 -15.46
N PRO A 213 -0.26 -24.72 -16.48
CA PRO A 213 -1.70 -24.55 -16.66
C PRO A 213 -2.50 -25.86 -16.64
N GLU A 214 -1.91 -26.95 -17.11
CA GLU A 214 -2.51 -28.29 -17.18
C GLU A 214 -2.62 -28.99 -15.82
N PHE A 215 -2.03 -28.45 -14.75
CA PHE A 215 -1.97 -29.09 -13.43
C PHE A 215 -3.34 -29.45 -12.85
N ALA A 216 -4.36 -28.62 -13.10
CA ALA A 216 -5.73 -28.90 -12.69
C ALA A 216 -6.28 -30.22 -13.27
N TYR A 217 -5.87 -30.60 -14.50
CA TYR A 217 -6.26 -31.88 -15.09
C TYR A 217 -5.57 -33.06 -14.41
N ILE A 218 -4.30 -32.89 -14.01
CA ILE A 218 -3.54 -33.90 -13.27
C ILE A 218 -4.21 -34.14 -11.91
N LEU A 219 -4.52 -33.08 -11.18
CA LEU A 219 -5.21 -33.19 -9.89
C LEU A 219 -6.60 -33.83 -10.04
N LYS A 220 -7.34 -33.51 -11.10
CA LYS A 220 -8.63 -34.14 -11.40
C LYS A 220 -8.48 -35.64 -11.63
N GLU A 221 -7.51 -36.05 -12.45
CA GLU A 221 -7.27 -37.46 -12.75
C GLU A 221 -6.79 -38.23 -11.51
N MET A 222 -6.00 -37.60 -10.65
CA MET A 222 -5.62 -38.16 -9.35
C MET A 222 -6.83 -38.28 -8.42
N LEU A 223 -7.68 -37.25 -8.34
CA LEU A 223 -8.89 -37.25 -7.52
C LEU A 223 -9.80 -38.42 -7.89
N GLU A 224 -10.04 -38.64 -9.19
CA GLU A 224 -10.86 -39.75 -9.71
C GLU A 224 -10.35 -41.13 -9.29
N ARG A 225 -9.07 -41.24 -8.92
CA ARG A 225 -8.42 -42.49 -8.50
C ARG A 225 -8.35 -42.66 -6.97
N ILE A 226 -8.68 -41.62 -6.20
CA ILE A 226 -8.77 -41.67 -4.73
C ILE A 226 -10.09 -42.33 -4.31
N ASP A 227 -10.04 -43.12 -3.23
CA ASP A 227 -11.21 -43.73 -2.63
C ASP A 227 -12.28 -42.70 -2.27
N ALA A 228 -13.54 -43.00 -2.60
CA ALA A 228 -14.66 -42.08 -2.38
C ALA A 228 -14.89 -41.76 -0.90
N GLY A 229 -14.66 -42.74 0.00
CA GLY A 229 -14.79 -42.52 1.44
C GLY A 229 -13.74 -41.58 2.01
N VAL A 230 -12.50 -41.66 1.49
CA VAL A 230 -11.42 -40.71 1.84
C VAL A 230 -11.77 -39.30 1.34
N ARG A 231 -12.29 -39.18 0.12
CA ARG A 231 -12.71 -37.89 -0.45
C ARG A 231 -13.81 -37.23 0.38
N ASP A 232 -14.89 -37.95 0.66
CA ASP A 232 -16.03 -37.45 1.42
C ASP A 232 -15.63 -37.04 2.86
N HIS A 233 -14.70 -37.78 3.46
CA HIS A 233 -14.15 -37.46 4.78
C HIS A 233 -13.42 -36.11 4.79
N TYR A 234 -12.50 -35.90 3.85
CA TYR A 234 -11.73 -34.66 3.75
C TYR A 234 -12.59 -33.48 3.31
N ASP A 235 -13.54 -33.66 2.38
CA ASP A 235 -14.46 -32.61 1.95
C ASP A 235 -15.29 -32.08 3.14
N MET A 236 -15.82 -32.97 3.97
CA MET A 236 -16.59 -32.58 5.15
C MET A 236 -15.73 -31.85 6.19
N LEU A 237 -14.52 -32.34 6.45
CA LEU A 237 -13.59 -31.73 7.40
C LEU A 237 -13.13 -30.34 6.94
N LEU A 238 -12.73 -30.21 5.68
CA LEU A 238 -12.20 -28.96 5.13
C LEU A 238 -13.29 -27.89 5.03
N GLU A 239 -14.53 -28.24 4.67
CA GLU A 239 -15.66 -27.31 4.72
C GLU A 239 -15.96 -26.81 6.14
N SER A 240 -15.87 -27.70 7.14
CA SER A 240 -16.03 -27.32 8.54
C SER A 240 -14.94 -26.34 8.99
N PHE A 241 -13.67 -26.68 8.77
CA PHE A 241 -12.54 -25.83 9.14
C PHE A 241 -12.55 -24.50 8.41
N TYR A 242 -12.85 -24.50 7.11
CA TYR A 242 -12.95 -23.29 6.31
C TYR A 242 -14.04 -22.36 6.86
N SER A 243 -15.19 -22.92 7.24
CA SER A 243 -16.29 -22.14 7.79
C SER A 243 -15.91 -21.47 9.11
N THR A 244 -15.30 -22.23 10.03
CA THR A 244 -14.84 -21.69 11.32
C THR A 244 -13.72 -20.66 11.13
N PHE A 245 -12.73 -20.94 10.28
CA PHE A 245 -11.64 -20.02 9.95
C PHE A 245 -12.16 -18.69 9.39
N THR A 246 -13.08 -18.74 8.42
CA THR A 246 -13.67 -17.55 7.78
C THR A 246 -14.44 -16.71 8.80
N VAL A 247 -15.21 -17.36 9.68
CA VAL A 247 -15.97 -16.68 10.74
C VAL A 247 -15.03 -16.04 11.76
N LEU A 248 -13.96 -16.71 12.19
CA LEU A 248 -13.00 -16.15 13.13
C LEU A 248 -12.28 -14.92 12.53
N ARG A 249 -11.88 -14.98 11.25
CA ARG A 249 -11.32 -13.80 10.56
C ARG A 249 -12.28 -12.63 10.51
N TYR A 250 -13.55 -12.88 10.21
CA TYR A 250 -14.58 -11.84 10.23
C TYR A 250 -14.74 -11.22 11.62
N LEU A 251 -14.75 -12.03 12.67
CA LEU A 251 -14.88 -11.55 14.04
C LEU A 251 -13.65 -10.78 14.52
N ALA A 252 -12.44 -11.19 14.11
CA ALA A 252 -11.19 -10.55 14.50
C ALA A 252 -10.86 -9.29 13.70
N PHE A 253 -11.08 -9.29 12.38
CA PHE A 253 -10.58 -8.26 11.47
C PHE A 253 -11.68 -7.57 10.65
N GLY A 254 -12.93 -8.05 10.71
CA GLY A 254 -14.04 -7.53 9.91
C GLY A 254 -13.99 -7.92 8.42
N GLU A 255 -13.13 -8.86 8.05
CA GLU A 255 -12.97 -9.35 6.68
C GLU A 255 -14.08 -10.34 6.28
N ASP A 256 -14.23 -10.62 4.98
CA ASP A 256 -15.16 -11.63 4.46
C ASP A 256 -16.68 -11.40 4.73
N TYR A 257 -17.09 -10.18 5.11
CA TYR A 257 -18.50 -9.83 5.38
C TYR A 257 -19.48 -10.26 4.26
N GLU A 258 -19.17 -9.91 3.00
CA GLU A 258 -20.03 -10.27 1.86
C GLU A 258 -20.11 -11.79 1.65
N ARG A 259 -19.04 -12.54 1.95
CA ARG A 259 -19.04 -14.00 1.86
C ARG A 259 -19.90 -14.61 2.94
N ILE A 260 -19.82 -14.10 4.16
CA ILE A 260 -20.66 -14.55 5.28
C ILE A 260 -22.12 -14.26 4.97
N ARG A 261 -22.44 -13.04 4.53
CA ARG A 261 -23.80 -12.66 4.14
C ARG A 261 -24.35 -13.57 3.03
N GLY A 262 -23.56 -13.80 1.99
CA GLY A 262 -23.97 -14.64 0.84
C GLY A 262 -24.10 -16.14 1.14
N SER A 263 -23.58 -16.64 2.26
CA SER A 263 -23.53 -18.09 2.56
C SER A 263 -24.35 -18.47 3.79
N ARG A 264 -25.37 -19.30 3.58
CA ARG A 264 -26.19 -19.89 4.64
C ARG A 264 -25.36 -20.67 5.67
N ALA A 265 -24.35 -21.41 5.20
CA ALA A 265 -23.48 -22.21 6.05
C ALA A 265 -22.63 -21.32 6.96
N LEU A 266 -22.05 -20.24 6.42
CA LEU A 266 -21.24 -19.29 7.19
C LEU A 266 -22.09 -18.51 8.20
N ARG A 267 -23.34 -18.15 7.88
CA ARG A 267 -24.26 -17.52 8.85
C ARG A 267 -24.63 -18.42 10.02
N ARG A 268 -24.84 -19.72 9.77
CA ARG A 268 -25.04 -20.71 10.84
C ARG A 268 -23.80 -20.84 11.71
N GLU A 269 -22.63 -20.89 11.08
CA GLU A 269 -21.36 -20.99 11.78
C GLU A 269 -21.06 -19.74 12.61
N LEU A 270 -21.33 -18.54 12.08
CA LEU A 270 -21.27 -17.28 12.82
C LEU A 270 -22.16 -17.32 14.07
N SER A 271 -23.39 -17.81 13.93
CA SER A 271 -24.31 -17.93 15.06
C SER A 271 -23.79 -18.92 16.12
N ARG A 272 -23.21 -20.04 15.69
CA ARG A 272 -22.58 -21.03 16.59
C ARG A 272 -21.40 -20.43 17.35
N VAL A 273 -20.51 -19.72 16.66
CA VAL A 273 -19.33 -19.08 17.28
C VAL A 273 -19.76 -17.95 18.21
N LEU A 274 -20.71 -17.10 17.82
CA LEU A 274 -21.24 -16.05 18.69
C LEU A 274 -21.92 -16.62 19.95
N ALA A 275 -22.57 -17.79 19.86
CA ALA A 275 -23.12 -18.48 21.03
C ALA A 275 -22.02 -18.93 22.01
N SER A 276 -20.86 -19.34 21.52
CA SER A 276 -19.69 -19.66 22.37
C SER A 276 -19.05 -18.43 23.03
N LEU A 277 -19.39 -17.23 22.53
CA LEU A 277 -18.92 -15.93 23.02
C LEU A 277 -20.00 -15.18 23.83
N ALA A 278 -21.11 -15.82 24.20
CA ALA A 278 -22.27 -15.16 24.83
C ALA A 278 -21.97 -14.48 26.19
N ASP A 279 -20.86 -14.85 26.84
CA ASP A 279 -20.34 -14.16 28.03
C ASP A 279 -19.80 -12.76 27.68
N VAL A 280 -19.21 -12.61 26.49
CA VAL A 280 -18.51 -11.39 26.03
C VAL A 280 -19.24 -10.59 24.94
N VAL A 281 -20.24 -11.17 24.25
CA VAL A 281 -21.04 -10.47 23.24
C VAL A 281 -22.53 -10.45 23.57
N TYR A 282 -23.23 -9.42 23.09
CA TYR A 282 -24.68 -9.34 23.06
C TYR A 282 -25.17 -9.49 21.63
N VAL A 283 -25.85 -10.60 21.32
CA VAL A 283 -26.42 -10.85 20.00
C VAL A 283 -27.75 -10.10 19.87
N LEU A 284 -27.88 -9.31 18.81
CA LEU A 284 -29.05 -8.53 18.44
C LEU A 284 -29.94 -9.31 17.47
N GLU A 285 -31.13 -8.77 17.17
CA GLU A 285 -31.95 -9.27 16.05
C GLU A 285 -31.12 -9.30 14.76
N GLY A 286 -31.15 -10.47 14.10
CA GLY A 286 -30.43 -10.68 12.86
C GLY A 286 -31.06 -9.91 11.70
N VAL A 287 -30.29 -9.67 10.64
CA VAL A 287 -30.84 -9.15 9.39
C VAL A 287 -31.55 -10.31 8.68
N PRO A 288 -32.85 -10.19 8.36
CA PRO A 288 -33.55 -11.20 7.60
C PRO A 288 -32.90 -11.39 6.24
N GLU A 289 -32.69 -12.64 5.85
CA GLU A 289 -32.15 -13.01 4.55
C GLU A 289 -33.10 -14.02 3.87
N ASP A 290 -33.16 -14.00 2.54
CA ASP A 290 -34.19 -14.69 1.74
C ASP A 290 -34.20 -16.23 1.91
N ASP A 291 -33.13 -16.81 2.46
CA ASP A 291 -32.97 -18.25 2.69
C ASP A 291 -33.27 -18.70 4.14
N GLY A 292 -33.85 -17.81 4.95
CA GLY A 292 -34.38 -18.09 6.28
C GLY A 292 -33.33 -18.34 7.37
N VAL A 293 -32.09 -17.90 7.17
CA VAL A 293 -31.06 -17.87 8.23
C VAL A 293 -30.55 -16.44 8.38
N ASP A 294 -30.96 -15.75 9.42
CA ASP A 294 -30.61 -14.33 9.55
C ASP A 294 -29.10 -14.09 9.75
N LEU A 295 -28.60 -12.96 9.27
CA LEU A 295 -27.24 -12.52 9.56
C LEU A 295 -27.20 -11.95 10.98
N ALA A 296 -26.55 -12.69 11.90
CA ALA A 296 -26.43 -12.29 13.30
C ALA A 296 -25.68 -10.94 13.45
N ARG A 297 -26.30 -10.00 14.17
CA ARG A 297 -25.68 -8.75 14.62
C ARG A 297 -25.27 -8.90 16.07
N PHE A 298 -24.17 -8.28 16.49
CA PHE A 298 -23.73 -8.36 17.87
C PHE A 298 -23.03 -7.09 18.34
N ILE A 299 -22.98 -6.90 19.66
CA ILE A 299 -22.24 -5.84 20.34
C ILE A 299 -21.25 -6.50 21.29
N VAL A 300 -19.98 -6.08 21.24
CA VAL A 300 -18.94 -6.55 22.16
C VAL A 300 -19.10 -5.83 23.51
N ARG A 301 -19.22 -6.59 24.60
CA ARG A 301 -19.37 -6.06 25.97
C ARG A 301 -18.04 -5.63 26.58
N ASP A 302 -17.02 -6.48 26.43
CA ASP A 302 -15.66 -6.25 26.91
C ASP A 302 -14.69 -6.62 25.79
N ARG A 303 -13.97 -5.62 25.29
CA ARG A 303 -13.06 -5.78 24.16
C ARG A 303 -11.85 -6.65 24.49
N ASN A 304 -11.28 -6.50 25.69
CA ASN A 304 -10.08 -7.26 26.08
C ASN A 304 -10.42 -8.74 26.29
N LEU A 305 -11.56 -9.02 26.92
CA LEU A 305 -12.01 -10.40 27.11
C LEU A 305 -12.46 -11.05 25.79
N TYR A 306 -13.10 -10.28 24.91
CA TYR A 306 -13.46 -10.72 23.55
C TYR A 306 -12.23 -11.12 22.72
N GLU A 307 -11.20 -10.27 22.66
CA GLU A 307 -9.94 -10.57 21.96
C GLU A 307 -9.21 -11.78 22.56
N LYS A 308 -9.32 -12.00 23.88
CA LYS A 308 -8.80 -13.21 24.51
C LYS A 308 -9.58 -14.46 24.08
N ARG A 309 -10.91 -14.41 24.10
CA ARG A 309 -11.77 -15.53 23.69
C ARG A 309 -11.62 -15.91 22.22
N LEU A 310 -11.46 -14.91 21.35
CA LEU A 310 -11.17 -15.17 19.94
C LEU A 310 -9.86 -15.93 19.76
N ARG A 311 -8.79 -15.52 20.47
CA ARG A 311 -7.51 -16.25 20.46
C ARG A 311 -7.64 -17.68 20.99
N ASP A 312 -8.43 -17.89 22.05
CA ASP A 312 -8.69 -19.25 22.58
C ASP A 312 -9.38 -20.13 21.51
N LEU A 313 -10.35 -19.58 20.77
CA LEU A 313 -11.05 -20.27 19.69
C LEU A 313 -10.16 -20.55 18.48
N GLU A 314 -9.29 -19.60 18.11
CA GLU A 314 -8.28 -19.79 17.07
C GLU A 314 -7.32 -20.93 17.45
N HIS A 315 -6.84 -20.96 18.69
CA HIS A 315 -5.94 -22.00 19.17
C HIS A 315 -6.63 -23.38 19.23
N ALA A 316 -7.92 -23.41 19.60
CA ALA A 316 -8.71 -24.63 19.55
C ALA A 316 -8.86 -25.15 18.11
N LEU A 317 -9.12 -24.26 17.14
CA LEU A 317 -9.18 -24.62 15.72
C LEU A 317 -7.83 -25.16 15.22
N MET A 318 -6.72 -24.52 15.57
CA MET A 318 -5.36 -25.00 15.22
C MET A 318 -5.12 -26.41 15.76
N THR A 319 -5.50 -26.67 17.02
CA THR A 319 -5.35 -27.98 17.66
C THR A 319 -6.23 -29.04 17.00
N GLU A 320 -7.46 -28.68 16.66
CA GLU A 320 -8.40 -29.59 15.98
C GLU A 320 -7.93 -29.96 14.57
N VAL A 321 -7.39 -28.99 13.83
CA VAL A 321 -6.81 -29.17 12.50
C VAL A 321 -5.60 -30.09 12.56
N ALA A 322 -4.65 -29.82 13.46
CA ALA A 322 -3.46 -30.65 13.65
C ALA A 322 -3.79 -32.09 14.09
N GLY A 323 -4.87 -32.28 14.86
CA GLY A 323 -5.29 -33.60 15.34
C GLY A 323 -6.12 -34.41 14.33
N LYS A 324 -6.82 -33.75 13.39
CA LYS A 324 -7.71 -34.42 12.42
C LYS A 324 -7.11 -34.54 11.02
N ILE A 325 -6.17 -33.68 10.65
CA ILE A 325 -5.39 -33.79 9.40
C ILE A 325 -4.06 -34.45 9.74
N VAL A 326 -4.06 -35.78 9.72
CA VAL A 326 -2.85 -36.59 9.93
C VAL A 326 -2.48 -37.23 8.60
N ILE A 327 -1.25 -36.99 8.16
CA ILE A 327 -0.72 -37.57 6.92
C ILE A 327 0.30 -38.63 7.29
N ASP A 328 0.06 -39.88 6.88
CA ASP A 328 0.98 -40.98 7.11
C ASP A 328 2.03 -41.03 6.00
N LEU A 329 3.13 -40.34 6.21
CA LEU A 329 4.26 -40.35 5.28
C LEU A 329 5.05 -41.66 5.47
N GLN A 330 4.74 -42.68 4.66
CA GLN A 330 5.57 -43.88 4.64
C GLN A 330 7.04 -43.54 4.32
N PRO A 331 8.02 -44.18 4.98
CA PRO A 331 9.43 -43.99 4.70
C PRO A 331 9.78 -44.52 3.31
N MET A 332 10.64 -43.78 2.62
CA MET A 332 11.03 -44.02 1.24
C MET A 332 11.69 -45.41 1.06
N PRO A 333 11.33 -46.21 0.05
CA PRO A 333 12.22 -47.27 -0.43
C PRO A 333 13.51 -46.60 -0.91
N ALA A 334 14.67 -47.04 -0.42
CA ALA A 334 15.96 -46.53 -0.87
C ALA A 334 16.02 -46.55 -2.40
N ALA A 335 16.38 -45.43 -3.03
CA ALA A 335 16.55 -45.36 -4.47
C ALA A 335 17.51 -46.46 -4.93
N GLU A 336 17.06 -47.35 -5.81
CA GLU A 336 17.99 -48.26 -6.48
C GLU A 336 18.98 -47.40 -7.29
N PRO A 337 20.30 -47.64 -7.16
CA PRO A 337 21.28 -46.89 -7.92
C PRO A 337 21.02 -47.12 -9.42
N PRO A 338 21.20 -46.09 -10.27
CA PRO A 338 20.98 -46.22 -11.70
C PRO A 338 21.84 -47.37 -12.25
N GLY A 339 21.18 -48.26 -12.99
CA GLY A 339 21.80 -49.42 -13.61
C GLY A 339 23.02 -49.04 -14.45
N LYS A 340 24.05 -49.87 -14.32
CA LYS A 340 25.35 -49.79 -15.02
C LYS A 340 25.21 -49.42 -16.49
N ILE A 341 25.86 -48.33 -16.89
CA ILE A 341 26.42 -48.22 -18.24
C ILE A 341 27.88 -48.67 -18.11
N GLU A 342 28.22 -49.74 -18.83
CA GLU A 342 29.55 -50.33 -18.86
C GLU A 342 30.59 -49.39 -19.51
N ASP A 343 31.72 -49.31 -18.81
CA ASP A 343 33.05 -48.78 -19.10
C ASP A 343 33.42 -48.33 -20.52
N ALA A 344 34.01 -47.12 -20.56
CA ALA A 344 35.24 -46.86 -21.31
C ALA A 344 36.13 -45.86 -20.53
N HIS A 345 37.06 -46.39 -19.73
CA HIS A 345 38.22 -45.72 -19.15
C HIS A 345 39.42 -45.74 -20.13
N PRO A 346 40.60 -45.15 -19.85
CA PRO A 346 40.94 -43.86 -19.20
C PRO A 346 42.11 -43.14 -19.94
N PHE A 347 42.52 -41.93 -19.52
CA PHE A 347 43.88 -41.31 -19.54
C PHE A 347 43.69 -39.80 -19.23
N SER A 348 44.39 -39.09 -18.34
CA SER A 348 45.45 -39.34 -17.35
C SER A 348 45.56 -38.08 -16.47
N GLU A 349 45.89 -38.26 -15.19
CA GLU A 349 46.47 -37.21 -14.34
C GLU A 349 47.83 -36.78 -14.90
N ASP A 350 48.15 -35.49 -14.86
CA ASP A 350 49.44 -35.05 -14.29
C ASP A 350 49.53 -33.53 -14.02
N ALA A 351 50.19 -33.26 -12.89
CA ALA A 351 50.81 -32.03 -12.42
C ALA A 351 49.92 -30.92 -11.79
N ALA A 352 50.23 -30.36 -10.61
CA ALA A 352 51.18 -30.68 -9.55
C ALA A 352 50.94 -29.71 -8.37
N ILE A 353 50.77 -30.27 -7.17
CA ILE A 353 51.46 -29.92 -5.91
C ILE A 353 51.46 -28.44 -5.44
N GLN A 354 50.80 -28.14 -4.32
CA GLN A 354 51.42 -27.90 -2.99
C GLN A 354 50.42 -27.31 -1.97
N SER A 355 50.13 -28.10 -0.93
CA SER A 355 49.90 -27.57 0.43
C SER A 355 51.23 -27.62 1.20
N PRO A 356 51.39 -26.85 2.29
CA PRO A 356 51.14 -27.42 3.63
C PRO A 356 50.27 -26.48 4.50
N ALA A 357 49.27 -26.96 5.24
CA ALA A 357 49.36 -27.62 6.56
C ALA A 357 49.90 -26.68 7.66
N ALA A 358 49.47 -26.69 8.93
CA ALA A 358 48.39 -27.29 9.71
C ALA A 358 48.57 -26.76 11.17
N GLY A 359 47.55 -26.90 12.02
CA GLY A 359 47.66 -26.78 13.49
C GLY A 359 46.37 -26.25 14.12
N HIS A 360 45.47 -27.12 14.61
CA HIS A 360 45.33 -27.56 16.02
C HIS A 360 44.94 -26.41 16.99
N ARG A 361 44.09 -26.54 18.01
CA ARG A 361 43.05 -27.48 18.48
C ARG A 361 42.44 -26.75 19.72
N GLU A 362 41.11 -26.76 19.86
CA GLU A 362 40.32 -26.91 21.11
C GLU A 362 40.66 -26.24 22.48
N VAL A 363 39.64 -25.50 23.00
CA VAL A 363 39.00 -25.55 24.36
C VAL A 363 39.20 -24.39 25.38
N GLY A 364 38.05 -23.89 25.88
CA GLY A 364 37.78 -23.28 27.20
C GLY A 364 37.89 -21.74 27.26
N GLU A 365 37.18 -20.96 28.07
CA GLU A 365 35.98 -21.02 28.94
C GLU A 365 35.81 -19.57 29.54
N GLU A 366 34.72 -19.28 30.24
CA GLU A 366 34.44 -18.08 31.12
C GLU A 366 33.97 -16.76 30.45
N VAL A 367 32.70 -16.31 30.60
CA VAL A 367 31.95 -15.78 31.77
C VAL A 367 32.52 -14.46 32.32
N TRP A 368 31.80 -13.35 32.13
CA TRP A 368 31.95 -12.13 32.93
C TRP A 368 30.55 -11.58 33.26
N ASP A 369 30.25 -11.56 34.55
CA ASP A 369 29.13 -10.85 35.16
C ASP A 369 29.67 -9.98 36.31
N ASP A 370 29.14 -8.77 36.39
CA ASP A 370 28.82 -8.00 37.59
C ASP A 370 29.86 -7.22 38.45
N LEU A 371 29.37 -6.02 38.83
CA LEU A 371 29.50 -5.27 40.10
C LEU A 371 30.63 -4.23 40.37
N ALA A 372 30.15 -2.98 40.52
CA ALA A 372 30.20 -2.13 41.73
C ALA A 372 31.17 -0.91 41.85
N ILE A 373 30.53 0.22 42.18
CA ILE A 373 30.94 1.54 42.73
C ILE A 373 31.58 1.35 44.14
N PRO A 374 32.52 2.17 44.75
CA PRO A 374 32.45 3.64 45.03
C PRO A 374 33.87 4.32 45.24
N PRO A 375 34.12 5.41 46.03
CA PRO A 375 33.31 6.50 46.65
C PRO A 375 33.86 7.96 46.45
N GLU A 376 33.15 8.88 47.13
CA GLU A 376 33.18 10.33 47.41
C GLU A 376 34.47 11.15 47.69
N GLU A 377 34.25 12.49 47.68
CA GLU A 377 34.77 13.58 48.53
C GLU A 377 35.95 14.49 48.09
N GLY A 378 35.76 15.82 48.28
CA GLY A 378 36.84 16.82 48.33
C GLY A 378 36.46 18.27 47.98
N GLU A 379 36.15 19.07 49.00
CA GLU A 379 35.94 20.54 48.97
C GLU A 379 37.15 21.36 48.48
N ARG A 380 36.91 22.58 47.95
CA ARG A 380 37.68 23.80 48.31
C ARG A 380 36.97 25.12 47.97
N ILE A 381 37.26 26.08 48.85
CA ILE A 381 36.62 27.37 49.16
C ILE A 381 37.29 28.53 48.40
N GLU A 382 36.56 29.65 48.23
CA GLU A 382 36.96 31.09 48.28
C GLU A 382 36.20 31.93 47.21
N ASP A 383 35.71 33.15 47.41
CA ASP A 383 35.47 33.99 48.59
C ASP A 383 34.53 35.16 48.18
N ARG A 384 33.71 35.62 49.14
CA ARG A 384 33.04 36.93 49.32
C ARG A 384 32.84 37.94 48.17
N ALA A 385 31.58 38.44 48.08
CA ALA A 385 31.26 39.81 48.52
C ALA A 385 29.74 39.98 48.78
N ALA A 386 29.44 40.56 49.94
CA ALA A 386 28.12 40.76 50.53
C ALA A 386 27.49 42.12 50.18
N ALA A 387 26.16 42.20 50.34
CA ALA A 387 25.39 43.26 51.03
C ALA A 387 24.03 43.49 50.34
N VAL A 388 22.86 43.71 50.95
CA VAL A 388 22.31 43.72 52.33
C VAL A 388 20.78 43.65 52.12
N ALA A 389 20.04 43.04 53.05
CA ALA A 389 18.58 42.87 52.99
C ALA A 389 17.76 43.93 53.78
N HIS A 390 16.47 44.03 53.39
CA HIS A 390 15.23 44.32 54.17
C HIS A 390 14.55 45.69 53.96
N PRO A 391 13.22 45.85 54.18
CA PRO A 391 12.09 44.89 54.30
C PRO A 391 10.85 45.26 53.43
N ALA A 392 9.80 44.42 53.49
CA ALA A 392 8.50 44.64 52.82
C ALA A 392 7.68 45.83 53.36
N PRO A 393 6.76 46.38 52.55
CA PRO A 393 5.36 46.41 52.97
C PRO A 393 4.35 46.13 51.82
N ALA A 394 3.20 45.55 52.15
CA ALA A 394 1.98 45.55 51.33
C ALA A 394 0.94 46.50 51.97
N PRO A 395 -0.24 46.81 51.38
CA PRO A 395 -0.73 46.63 49.99
C PRO A 395 -1.33 47.95 49.41
N LEU A 396 -1.60 48.04 48.10
CA LEU A 396 -2.68 48.89 47.56
C LEU A 396 -3.12 48.40 46.16
N ARG A 397 -4.43 48.44 45.96
CA ARG A 397 -5.25 47.82 44.90
C ARG A 397 -5.43 48.79 43.70
N ASN A 398 -5.63 48.18 42.52
CA ASN A 398 -6.35 48.67 41.32
C ASN A 398 -5.56 49.41 40.21
N ALA A 399 -5.35 48.71 39.10
CA ALA A 399 -5.71 49.06 37.70
C ALA A 399 -4.81 48.24 36.73
N PRO A 400 -5.33 47.82 35.56
CA PRO A 400 -4.87 46.62 34.85
C PRO A 400 -3.43 46.76 34.34
N VAL A 401 -2.62 45.76 34.66
CA VAL A 401 -1.26 45.63 34.18
C VAL A 401 -1.29 45.48 32.66
N ALA A 402 -0.46 46.30 32.02
CA ALA A 402 -0.20 46.32 30.59
C ALA A 402 0.00 44.91 30.02
N GLU A 403 -0.48 44.71 28.79
CA GLU A 403 -0.24 43.51 27.99
C GLU A 403 1.25 43.15 28.04
N PRO A 404 1.61 41.89 28.36
CA PRO A 404 2.99 41.47 28.30
C PRO A 404 3.45 41.56 26.84
N GLN A 405 4.55 42.29 26.64
CA GLN A 405 5.27 42.37 25.37
C GLN A 405 5.41 40.97 24.76
N ARG A 406 5.04 40.85 23.48
CA ARG A 406 5.12 39.59 22.70
C ARG A 406 6.54 39.03 22.76
N SER A 407 6.76 38.04 23.61
CA SER A 407 7.92 37.15 23.55
C SER A 407 7.97 36.52 22.16
N GLY A 408 9.16 36.37 21.57
CA GLY A 408 9.37 35.93 20.18
C GLY A 408 8.91 34.51 19.80
N GLY A 409 7.92 33.93 20.50
CA GLY A 409 7.26 32.69 20.14
C GLY A 409 6.03 32.93 19.25
N LEU A 410 5.61 31.89 18.52
CA LEU A 410 4.43 31.92 17.65
C LEU A 410 3.18 31.65 18.51
N ASP A 411 2.72 32.66 19.24
CA ASP A 411 1.56 32.58 20.14
C ASP A 411 0.34 33.27 19.51
N LEU A 412 -0.69 32.50 19.12
CA LEU A 412 -1.86 32.98 18.38
C LEU A 412 -3.08 33.04 19.30
N PHE A 413 -3.72 34.20 19.42
CA PHE A 413 -4.90 34.31 20.27
C PHE A 413 -6.11 33.56 19.66
N LEU A 414 -6.74 32.67 20.42
CA LEU A 414 -7.96 31.99 19.98
C LEU A 414 -9.21 32.62 20.60
N GLY A 415 -9.21 32.83 21.92
CA GLY A 415 -10.38 33.31 22.62
C GLY A 415 -10.25 33.19 24.14
N TYR A 416 -11.38 33.08 24.83
CA TYR A 416 -11.43 32.98 26.29
C TYR A 416 -12.10 31.69 26.75
N THR A 417 -11.67 31.16 27.88
CA THR A 417 -12.39 30.10 28.60
C THR A 417 -13.64 30.66 29.29
N GLY A 418 -14.51 29.78 29.80
CA GLY A 418 -15.72 30.17 30.53
C GLY A 418 -15.46 31.00 31.80
N ASP A 419 -14.28 30.90 32.40
CA ASP A 419 -13.79 31.69 33.53
C ASP A 419 -13.01 32.96 33.12
N GLY A 420 -12.95 33.27 31.81
CA GLY A 420 -12.35 34.49 31.27
C GLY A 420 -10.83 34.42 31.09
N GLN A 421 -10.21 33.24 31.18
CA GLN A 421 -8.77 33.10 30.91
C GLN A 421 -8.51 33.15 29.41
N ARG A 422 -7.44 33.86 29.03
CA ARG A 422 -7.01 33.99 27.64
C ARG A 422 -6.42 32.66 27.15
N VAL A 423 -6.92 32.15 26.03
CA VAL A 423 -6.44 30.93 25.39
C VAL A 423 -5.68 31.30 24.12
N ASN A 424 -4.42 30.87 24.05
CA ASN A 424 -3.58 31.00 22.88
C ASN A 424 -3.24 29.61 22.31
N TRP A 425 -3.09 29.53 21.00
CA TRP A 425 -2.50 28.40 20.31
C TRP A 425 -1.06 28.70 19.95
N SER A 426 -0.15 27.88 20.47
CA SER A 426 1.30 28.05 20.34
C SER A 426 1.92 26.90 19.53
N PRO A 427 1.76 26.85 18.20
CA PRO A 427 2.24 25.73 17.37
C PRO A 427 3.73 25.43 17.53
N GLY A 428 4.57 26.42 17.81
CA GLY A 428 6.01 26.25 18.02
C GLY A 428 6.40 25.47 19.27
N ARG A 429 5.50 25.37 20.26
CA ARG A 429 5.67 24.61 21.51
C ARG A 429 5.12 23.19 21.45
N LEU A 430 4.38 22.87 20.39
CA LEU A 430 3.79 21.55 20.20
C LEU A 430 4.71 20.67 19.35
N ASN A 431 4.48 19.35 19.40
CA ASN A 431 5.20 18.42 18.53
C ASN A 431 4.94 18.74 17.05
N ASN A 432 3.70 19.10 16.69
CA ASN A 432 3.30 19.54 15.36
C ASN A 432 2.33 20.72 15.44
N GLY A 433 2.22 21.48 14.34
CA GLY A 433 1.26 22.57 14.20
C GLY A 433 -0.10 22.14 13.63
N HIS A 434 -0.33 20.85 13.36
CA HIS A 434 -1.57 20.46 12.70
C HIS A 434 -2.78 20.66 13.60
N MET A 435 -3.85 21.19 13.02
CA MET A 435 -5.11 21.47 13.70
C MET A 435 -6.29 20.90 12.90
N ILE A 436 -7.25 20.32 13.60
CA ILE A 436 -8.59 20.04 13.04
C ILE A 436 -9.65 20.90 13.72
N ILE A 437 -10.58 21.41 12.93
CA ILE A 437 -11.76 22.14 13.38
C ILE A 437 -13.02 21.37 12.93
N ILE A 438 -13.79 20.86 13.89
CA ILE A 438 -15.03 20.12 13.66
C ILE A 438 -16.22 20.95 14.10
N GLY A 439 -17.29 20.99 13.32
CA GLY A 439 -18.55 21.63 13.75
C GLY A 439 -19.63 21.61 12.68
N GLY A 440 -20.89 21.71 13.08
CA GLY A 440 -22.03 21.77 12.17
C GLY A 440 -22.05 23.02 11.28
N SER A 441 -23.03 23.11 10.39
CA SER A 441 -23.27 24.33 9.63
C SER A 441 -23.58 25.50 10.58
N GLY A 442 -22.97 26.67 10.34
CA GLY A 442 -23.14 27.86 11.20
C GLY A 442 -22.55 27.75 12.61
N ALA A 443 -21.66 26.79 12.88
CA ALA A 443 -20.97 26.67 14.18
C ALA A 443 -19.90 27.75 14.42
N GLY A 444 -19.46 28.46 13.37
CA GLY A 444 -18.39 29.45 13.44
C GLY A 444 -17.03 28.96 12.93
N LYS A 445 -16.97 27.87 12.16
CA LYS A 445 -15.73 27.32 11.58
C LYS A 445 -14.99 28.34 10.71
N THR A 446 -15.67 28.90 9.71
CA THR A 446 -15.12 29.90 8.79
C THR A 446 -14.62 31.14 9.53
N GLU A 447 -15.34 31.59 10.56
CA GLU A 447 -14.92 32.72 11.39
C GLU A 447 -13.67 32.38 12.22
N THR A 448 -13.59 31.17 12.77
CA THR A 448 -12.41 30.68 13.49
C THR A 448 -11.19 30.60 12.56
N ILE A 449 -11.39 30.13 11.33
CA ILE A 449 -10.35 30.10 10.28
C ILE A 449 -9.85 31.52 9.99
N ARG A 450 -10.75 32.49 9.76
CA ARG A 450 -10.38 33.88 9.50
C ARG A 450 -9.60 34.49 10.65
N CYS A 451 -10.01 34.20 11.89
CA CYS A 451 -9.30 34.60 13.09
C CYS A 451 -7.86 34.06 13.11
N ILE A 452 -7.69 32.76 12.92
CA ILE A 452 -6.37 32.11 12.91
C ILE A 452 -5.50 32.65 11.78
N ALA A 453 -6.04 32.78 10.57
CA ALA A 453 -5.34 33.32 9.41
C ALA A 453 -4.86 34.77 9.65
N SER A 454 -5.71 35.59 10.28
CA SER A 454 -5.37 36.99 10.60
C SER A 454 -4.27 37.09 11.65
N GLU A 455 -4.31 36.27 12.70
CA GLU A 455 -3.26 36.21 13.74
C GLU A 455 -1.92 35.76 13.16
N LEU A 456 -1.94 34.75 12.28
CA LEU A 456 -0.74 34.25 11.59
C LEU A 456 -0.15 35.34 10.68
N ALA A 457 -0.99 36.00 9.89
CA ALA A 457 -0.56 37.08 9.00
C ALA A 457 -0.02 38.30 9.77
N ALA A 458 -0.62 38.64 10.91
CA ALA A 458 -0.12 39.70 11.79
C ALA A 458 1.26 39.39 12.39
N GLN A 459 1.65 38.11 12.42
CA GLN A 459 3.00 37.65 12.79
C GLN A 459 3.88 37.38 11.56
N SER A 460 3.47 37.86 10.39
CA SER A 460 4.17 37.69 9.11
C SER A 460 4.43 36.22 8.75
N MET A 461 3.51 35.33 9.11
CA MET A 461 3.53 33.94 8.66
C MET A 461 2.81 33.81 7.32
N PRO A 462 3.35 33.00 6.37
CA PRO A 462 2.65 32.66 5.14
C PRO A 462 1.42 31.80 5.41
N VAL A 463 0.26 32.22 4.92
CA VAL A 463 -1.01 31.49 5.04
C VAL A 463 -1.59 31.25 3.65
N LEU A 464 -1.95 30.00 3.36
CA LEU A 464 -2.68 29.61 2.16
C LEU A 464 -4.07 29.12 2.55
N LEU A 465 -5.11 29.78 2.05
CA LEU A 465 -6.51 29.39 2.20
C LEU A 465 -6.98 28.71 0.92
N ILE A 466 -7.47 27.47 1.01
CA ILE A 466 -8.13 26.75 -0.08
C ILE A 466 -9.63 26.76 0.21
N ASP A 467 -10.37 27.54 -0.59
CA ASP A 467 -11.79 27.82 -0.37
C ASP A 467 -12.66 27.21 -1.47
N PHE A 468 -13.43 26.18 -1.11
CA PHE A 468 -14.35 25.48 -2.01
C PHE A 468 -15.70 26.19 -2.20
N HIS A 469 -16.08 27.09 -1.28
CA HIS A 469 -17.41 27.70 -1.24
C HIS A 469 -17.38 29.21 -1.51
N GLY A 470 -16.25 29.86 -1.28
CA GLY A 470 -16.01 31.29 -1.48
C GLY A 470 -16.37 32.15 -0.27
N ASP A 471 -16.50 31.57 0.93
CA ASP A 471 -16.88 32.27 2.16
C ASP A 471 -15.70 32.52 3.12
N MET A 472 -14.49 32.07 2.82
CA MET A 472 -13.31 32.25 3.68
C MET A 472 -12.66 33.63 3.53
N ALA A 473 -12.83 34.30 2.38
CA ALA A 473 -12.24 35.62 2.14
C ALA A 473 -12.77 36.65 3.15
N GLY A 474 -11.87 37.20 3.98
CA GLY A 474 -12.15 38.38 4.78
C GLY A 474 -12.22 39.65 3.93
N THR A 475 -12.72 40.74 4.50
CA THR A 475 -12.77 42.07 3.87
C THR A 475 -11.50 42.91 4.08
N GLY A 476 -10.39 42.29 4.53
CA GLY A 476 -9.12 42.97 4.79
C GLY A 476 -8.33 43.28 3.51
N SER A 477 -7.52 44.35 3.54
CA SER A 477 -6.79 44.86 2.37
C SER A 477 -5.53 44.05 1.98
N ASP A 478 -5.07 43.12 2.80
CA ASP A 478 -3.79 42.39 2.62
C ASP A 478 -3.97 40.91 2.17
N ILE A 479 -5.12 40.57 1.58
CA ILE A 479 -5.40 39.21 1.08
C ILE A 479 -5.12 39.16 -0.43
N ARG A 480 -4.18 38.31 -0.82
CA ARG A 480 -3.93 37.98 -2.23
C ARG A 480 -4.88 36.88 -2.68
N SER A 481 -5.96 37.27 -3.35
CA SER A 481 -7.02 36.35 -3.75
C SER A 481 -6.92 35.97 -5.22
N TYR A 482 -6.76 34.67 -5.50
CA TYR A 482 -6.81 34.07 -6.82
C TYR A 482 -8.15 33.34 -6.99
N LYS A 483 -8.99 33.83 -7.90
CA LYS A 483 -10.28 33.18 -8.22
C LYS A 483 -10.12 32.34 -9.47
N ILE A 484 -10.26 31.03 -9.33
CA ILE A 484 -10.17 30.06 -10.42
C ILE A 484 -11.55 29.85 -11.01
N ARG A 485 -11.67 30.05 -12.32
CA ARG A 485 -12.93 30.02 -13.08
C ARG A 485 -12.62 29.72 -14.54
N GLU A 486 -13.66 29.35 -15.29
CA GLU A 486 -13.61 29.25 -16.76
C GLU A 486 -13.10 30.57 -17.38
N GLY A 487 -12.13 30.48 -18.30
CA GLY A 487 -11.45 31.66 -18.87
C GLY A 487 -10.74 32.52 -17.83
N GLY A 488 -10.31 31.92 -16.72
CA GLY A 488 -9.69 32.59 -15.60
C GLY A 488 -8.32 33.18 -15.94
N GLN A 489 -7.98 34.28 -15.27
CA GLN A 489 -6.67 34.93 -15.40
C GLN A 489 -5.53 34.08 -14.80
N TYR A 490 -5.83 33.31 -13.75
CA TYR A 490 -4.83 32.70 -12.89
C TYR A 490 -4.74 31.19 -13.10
N TYR A 491 -3.51 30.68 -13.27
CA TYR A 491 -3.24 29.26 -13.44
C TYR A 491 -1.97 28.81 -12.70
N PHE A 492 -1.76 27.50 -12.60
CA PHE A 492 -0.45 26.94 -12.27
C PHE A 492 -0.18 25.72 -13.14
N ASN A 493 1.10 25.40 -13.37
CA ASN A 493 1.45 24.20 -14.11
C ASN A 493 1.78 23.05 -13.12
N PRO A 494 0.99 21.95 -13.11
CA PRO A 494 1.22 20.82 -12.21
C PRO A 494 2.43 19.94 -12.60
N LEU A 495 2.91 20.07 -13.84
CA LEU A 495 4.03 19.34 -14.42
C LEU A 495 5.31 20.19 -14.50
N GLU A 496 5.33 21.32 -13.82
CA GLU A 496 6.56 22.09 -13.67
C GLU A 496 7.51 21.43 -12.67
N LEU A 497 8.78 21.33 -13.05
CA LEU A 497 9.84 20.74 -12.25
C LEU A 497 10.64 21.80 -11.50
N ASP A 498 11.31 21.40 -10.43
CA ASP A 498 12.21 22.25 -9.67
C ASP A 498 13.64 21.69 -9.73
N PRO A 499 14.62 22.41 -10.32
CA PRO A 499 15.99 21.93 -10.45
C PRO A 499 16.69 21.72 -9.09
N GLY A 500 16.13 22.24 -8.00
CA GLY A 500 16.66 22.07 -6.64
C GLY A 500 16.46 20.67 -6.03
N ILE A 501 15.70 19.77 -6.67
CA ILE A 501 15.43 18.42 -6.14
C ILE A 501 15.39 17.33 -7.21
N ASP A 502 16.46 16.54 -7.34
CA ASP A 502 16.54 15.47 -8.35
C ASP A 502 15.57 14.29 -8.12
N GLU A 503 14.96 14.17 -6.95
CA GLU A 503 13.98 13.14 -6.63
C GLU A 503 12.66 13.27 -7.43
N ILE A 504 12.29 14.50 -7.84
CA ILE A 504 11.06 14.78 -8.62
C ILE A 504 11.42 14.87 -10.10
N THR A 505 11.74 13.71 -10.67
CA THR A 505 12.06 13.59 -12.10
C THR A 505 10.83 13.84 -12.98
N PRO A 506 10.99 14.15 -14.29
CA PRO A 506 9.88 14.23 -15.24
C PRO A 506 8.98 12.99 -15.21
N LEU A 507 9.58 11.81 -15.04
CA LEU A 507 8.85 10.54 -14.95
C LEU A 507 7.97 10.46 -13.70
N ARG A 508 8.49 10.91 -12.55
CA ARG A 508 7.74 10.95 -11.29
C ARG A 508 6.61 11.96 -11.36
N ALA A 509 6.89 13.19 -11.80
CA ALA A 509 5.86 14.22 -12.00
C ALA A 509 4.75 13.77 -12.95
N THR A 510 5.11 13.12 -14.07
CA THR A 510 4.14 12.51 -15.00
C THR A 510 3.28 11.44 -14.31
N SER A 511 3.91 10.54 -13.56
CA SER A 511 3.18 9.46 -12.89
C SER A 511 2.23 9.99 -11.83
N ASP A 512 2.73 10.92 -11.01
CA ASP A 512 1.99 11.59 -9.95
C ASP A 512 0.78 12.38 -10.50
N PHE A 513 0.95 13.07 -11.65
CA PHE A 513 -0.15 13.76 -12.33
C PHE A 513 -1.21 12.78 -12.85
N VAL A 514 -0.81 11.71 -13.54
CA VAL A 514 -1.77 10.72 -14.05
C VAL A 514 -2.47 9.98 -12.92
N ASP A 515 -1.80 9.76 -11.79
CA ASP A 515 -2.42 9.15 -10.62
C ASP A 515 -3.45 10.11 -9.99
N ALA A 516 -3.17 11.41 -9.89
CA ALA A 516 -4.14 12.42 -9.44
C ALA A 516 -5.37 12.50 -10.36
N ILE A 517 -5.16 12.47 -11.68
CA ILE A 517 -6.25 12.40 -12.67
C ILE A 517 -7.05 11.10 -12.47
N SER A 518 -6.38 9.96 -12.28
CA SER A 518 -7.03 8.66 -12.07
C SER A 518 -7.85 8.57 -10.78
N ILE A 519 -7.44 9.29 -9.73
CA ILE A 519 -8.17 9.41 -8.46
C ILE A 519 -9.46 10.22 -8.65
N ASN A 520 -9.38 11.34 -9.36
CA ASN A 520 -10.52 12.22 -9.59
C ASN A 520 -11.47 11.71 -10.70
N PHE A 521 -10.95 10.97 -11.67
CA PHE A 521 -11.70 10.38 -12.79
C PHE A 521 -11.48 8.85 -12.85
N PRO A 522 -12.14 8.08 -11.96
CA PRO A 522 -11.86 6.65 -11.76
C PRO A 522 -12.23 5.75 -12.94
N THR A 523 -12.96 6.26 -13.94
CA THR A 523 -13.32 5.56 -15.18
C THR A 523 -12.15 5.37 -16.15
N LEU A 524 -11.00 6.02 -15.89
CA LEU A 524 -9.78 5.85 -16.69
C LEU A 524 -9.18 4.46 -16.52
N GLY A 525 -9.32 3.64 -17.56
CA GLY A 525 -8.75 2.30 -17.65
C GLY A 525 -7.23 2.32 -17.82
N ILE A 526 -6.60 1.15 -17.62
CA ILE A 526 -5.13 0.99 -17.64
C ILE A 526 -4.51 1.45 -18.96
N GLN A 527 -5.16 1.17 -20.10
CA GLN A 527 -4.68 1.58 -21.43
C GLN A 527 -4.68 3.10 -21.60
N GLN A 528 -5.74 3.78 -21.14
CA GLN A 528 -5.84 5.24 -21.21
C GLN A 528 -4.79 5.91 -20.33
N ARG A 529 -4.56 5.40 -19.12
CA ARG A 529 -3.48 5.87 -18.22
C ARG A 529 -2.12 5.76 -18.90
N ARG A 530 -1.83 4.65 -19.60
CA ARG A 530 -0.56 4.47 -20.32
C ARG A 530 -0.41 5.47 -21.46
N LYS A 531 -1.45 5.68 -22.26
CA LYS A 531 -1.45 6.68 -23.36
C LYS A 531 -1.20 8.08 -22.82
N LEU A 532 -1.90 8.50 -21.77
CA LEU A 532 -1.70 9.81 -21.13
C LEU A 532 -0.27 9.98 -20.61
N LYS A 533 0.30 8.96 -19.95
CA LYS A 533 1.72 8.98 -19.52
C LYS A 533 2.68 9.14 -20.68
N ASN A 534 2.42 8.51 -21.83
CA ASN A 534 3.29 8.61 -23.00
C ASN A 534 3.24 9.99 -23.63
N ILE A 535 2.05 10.56 -23.80
CA ILE A 535 1.86 11.92 -24.35
C ILE A 535 2.66 12.93 -23.53
N ILE A 536 2.51 12.93 -22.20
CA ILE A 536 3.24 13.86 -21.32
C ILE A 536 4.77 13.66 -21.45
N LYS A 537 5.24 12.41 -21.52
CA LYS A 537 6.67 12.11 -21.72
C LYS A 537 7.19 12.64 -23.05
N ASP A 538 6.39 12.55 -24.11
CA ASP A 538 6.74 13.06 -25.43
C ASP A 538 6.78 14.59 -25.45
N CYS A 539 5.87 15.26 -24.74
CA CYS A 539 5.90 16.70 -24.53
C CYS A 539 7.17 17.13 -23.78
N TYR A 540 7.55 16.44 -22.68
CA TYR A 540 8.82 16.70 -22.00
C TYR A 540 10.03 16.54 -22.94
N ARG A 541 10.08 15.46 -23.74
CA ARG A 541 11.16 15.24 -24.71
C ARG A 541 11.24 16.34 -25.76
N THR A 542 10.08 16.79 -26.26
CA THR A 542 9.97 17.83 -27.28
C THR A 542 10.41 19.20 -26.74
N ALA A 543 10.04 19.50 -25.48
CA ALA A 543 10.55 20.65 -24.73
C ALA A 543 12.05 20.53 -24.36
N GLY A 544 12.69 19.40 -24.68
CA GLY A 544 14.07 19.10 -24.35
C GLY A 544 14.31 18.84 -22.86
N ILE A 545 13.28 18.60 -22.07
CA ILE A 545 13.41 18.29 -20.64
C ILE A 545 13.75 16.81 -20.51
N THR A 546 14.88 16.52 -19.87
CA THR A 546 15.40 15.15 -19.72
C THR A 546 15.57 14.80 -18.23
N ALA A 547 16.22 13.67 -17.94
CA ALA A 547 16.56 13.31 -16.55
C ALA A 547 17.62 14.25 -15.93
N ASP A 548 18.32 15.05 -16.74
CA ASP A 548 19.30 16.03 -16.26
C ASP A 548 18.60 17.26 -15.66
N THR A 549 18.88 17.56 -14.39
CA THR A 549 18.28 18.68 -13.64
C THR A 549 18.59 20.04 -14.25
N ALA A 550 19.71 20.18 -14.97
CA ALA A 550 20.05 21.40 -15.69
C ALA A 550 19.02 21.75 -16.79
N THR A 551 18.27 20.75 -17.28
CA THR A 551 17.22 20.96 -18.28
C THR A 551 15.88 21.38 -17.67
N TRP A 552 15.71 21.29 -16.33
CA TRP A 552 14.43 21.52 -15.67
C TRP A 552 14.08 22.98 -15.47
N THR A 553 15.00 23.89 -15.81
CA THR A 553 14.69 25.32 -15.95
C THR A 553 13.91 25.64 -17.23
N ARG A 554 13.77 24.67 -18.14
CA ARG A 554 12.98 24.83 -19.37
C ARG A 554 11.50 24.78 -19.03
N VAL A 555 10.70 25.54 -19.77
CA VAL A 555 9.25 25.60 -19.58
C VAL A 555 8.61 24.49 -20.41
N LEU A 556 7.80 23.66 -19.75
CA LEU A 556 6.83 22.80 -20.41
C LEU A 556 5.51 23.57 -20.47
N ASP A 557 5.02 23.89 -21.66
CA ASP A 557 3.69 24.49 -21.78
C ASP A 557 2.63 23.42 -21.58
N PHE A 558 1.58 23.72 -20.83
CA PHE A 558 0.48 22.78 -20.67
C PHE A 558 -0.35 22.68 -21.96
N ASP A 559 -0.36 23.73 -22.78
CA ASP A 559 -1.05 23.75 -24.07
C ASP A 559 -0.46 22.71 -25.05
N ASP A 560 0.85 22.43 -24.98
CA ASP A 560 1.49 21.36 -25.76
C ASP A 560 0.96 19.96 -25.36
N ILE A 561 0.65 19.79 -24.07
CA ILE A 561 0.12 18.55 -23.51
C ILE A 561 -1.34 18.39 -23.92
N GLU A 562 -2.12 19.46 -23.82
CA GLU A 562 -3.49 19.50 -24.32
C GLU A 562 -3.54 19.14 -25.81
N GLY A 563 -2.70 19.76 -26.65
CA GLY A 563 -2.61 19.41 -28.07
C GLY A 563 -2.23 17.93 -28.30
N GLY A 564 -1.30 17.40 -27.51
CA GLY A 564 -0.95 15.98 -27.54
C GLY A 564 -2.11 15.05 -27.16
N ILE A 565 -2.94 15.46 -26.20
CA ILE A 565 -4.13 14.72 -25.77
C ILE A 565 -5.21 14.78 -26.84
N MET A 566 -5.52 15.96 -27.37
CA MET A 566 -6.53 16.16 -28.43
C MET A 566 -6.19 15.44 -29.74
N SER A 567 -4.90 15.25 -30.03
CA SER A 567 -4.43 14.49 -31.20
C SER A 567 -4.35 12.98 -30.98
N CYS A 568 -4.72 12.48 -29.79
CA CYS A 568 -4.66 11.06 -29.48
C CYS A 568 -5.69 10.27 -30.31
N GLU A 569 -5.29 9.11 -30.84
CA GLU A 569 -6.19 8.19 -31.56
C GLU A 569 -7.37 7.69 -30.71
N ASP A 570 -7.25 7.78 -29.38
CA ASP A 570 -8.27 7.36 -28.43
C ASP A 570 -9.19 8.52 -28.06
N GLU A 571 -10.31 8.66 -28.76
CA GLU A 571 -11.30 9.73 -28.54
C GLU A 571 -11.83 9.77 -27.09
N THR A 572 -11.67 8.69 -26.32
CA THR A 572 -12.13 8.65 -24.93
C THR A 572 -11.26 9.49 -23.99
N ILE A 573 -9.96 9.64 -24.25
CA ILE A 573 -9.06 10.41 -23.35
C ILE A 573 -9.37 11.92 -23.41
N PRO A 574 -9.47 12.55 -24.60
CA PRO A 574 -9.97 13.91 -24.72
C PRO A 574 -11.32 14.09 -24.04
N ALA A 575 -12.27 13.18 -24.25
CA ALA A 575 -13.60 13.27 -23.65
C ALA A 575 -13.59 13.24 -22.11
N TYR A 576 -12.65 12.53 -21.48
CA TYR A 576 -12.53 12.53 -20.01
C TYR A 576 -11.90 13.81 -19.45
N LEU A 577 -11.07 14.49 -20.25
CA LEU A 577 -10.30 15.65 -19.82
C LEU A 577 -10.84 16.96 -20.44
N GLU A 578 -11.92 16.90 -21.21
CA GLU A 578 -12.58 18.03 -21.87
C GLU A 578 -12.85 19.16 -20.88
N ASP A 579 -13.45 18.83 -19.72
CA ASP A 579 -13.69 19.78 -18.63
C ASP A 579 -12.41 20.47 -18.12
N ILE A 580 -11.24 19.83 -18.16
CA ILE A 580 -9.98 20.47 -17.72
C ILE A 580 -9.53 21.52 -18.74
N PHE A 581 -9.71 21.21 -20.02
CA PHE A 581 -9.31 22.02 -21.15
C PHE A 581 -10.28 23.20 -21.35
N ASP A 582 -11.58 22.95 -21.31
CA ASP A 582 -12.62 23.99 -21.43
C ASP A 582 -12.48 25.07 -20.35
N TYR A 583 -12.08 24.68 -19.14
CA TYR A 583 -11.84 25.61 -18.03
C TYR A 583 -10.44 26.22 -18.02
N ASN A 584 -9.54 25.76 -18.90
CA ASN A 584 -8.16 26.20 -19.03
C ASN A 584 -7.42 26.23 -17.69
N LEU A 585 -7.52 25.16 -16.90
CA LEU A 585 -7.11 25.16 -15.48
C LEU A 585 -5.60 25.35 -15.26
N PHE A 586 -4.78 24.88 -16.21
CA PHE A 586 -3.33 24.75 -16.04
C PHE A 586 -2.52 25.57 -17.06
N SER A 587 -3.19 26.41 -17.84
CA SER A 587 -2.59 27.44 -18.70
C SER A 587 -3.37 28.75 -18.56
N GLY A 588 -2.79 29.89 -18.95
CA GLY A 588 -3.47 31.18 -18.82
C GLY A 588 -2.55 32.39 -18.82
N GLU A 589 -3.10 33.54 -18.43
CA GLU A 589 -2.41 34.84 -18.50
C GLU A 589 -1.40 35.04 -17.37
N GLU A 590 -1.78 34.70 -16.14
CA GLU A 590 -1.00 34.97 -14.93
C GLU A 590 -0.77 33.71 -14.10
N LYS A 591 0.50 33.33 -13.96
CA LYS A 591 0.87 32.15 -13.17
C LYS A 591 0.89 32.46 -11.68
N ILE A 592 0.23 31.62 -10.89
CA ILE A 592 0.26 31.68 -9.43
C ILE A 592 1.67 31.37 -8.93
N SER A 593 2.32 32.36 -8.32
CA SER A 593 3.71 32.24 -7.85
C SER A 593 3.78 31.65 -6.45
N ILE A 594 4.27 30.41 -6.33
CA ILE A 594 4.52 29.76 -5.03
C ILE A 594 5.55 30.52 -4.18
N PRO A 595 6.68 31.02 -4.73
CA PRO A 595 7.58 31.88 -3.97
C PRO A 595 6.88 33.10 -3.38
N ALA A 596 5.92 33.68 -4.12
CA ALA A 596 5.12 34.77 -3.59
C ALA A 596 4.22 34.27 -2.44
N ILE A 597 3.60 33.09 -2.52
CA ILE A 597 2.81 32.53 -1.41
C ILE A 597 3.67 32.40 -0.15
N LEU A 598 4.90 31.91 -0.30
CA LEU A 598 5.84 31.67 0.80
C LEU A 598 6.46 32.94 1.38
N SER A 599 6.31 34.12 0.76
CA SER A 599 6.91 35.36 1.24
C SER A 599 6.14 36.01 2.41
N GLY A 600 4.94 35.53 2.73
CA GLY A 600 4.13 36.00 3.86
C GLY A 600 2.75 36.53 3.47
N GLY A 601 1.93 36.80 4.49
CA GLY A 601 0.56 37.28 4.33
C GLY A 601 -0.41 36.16 3.98
N ILE A 602 -1.65 36.55 3.64
CA ILE A 602 -2.72 35.61 3.31
C ILE A 602 -2.84 35.50 1.79
N THR A 603 -2.65 34.29 1.28
CA THR A 603 -3.06 33.89 -0.06
C THR A 603 -4.37 33.12 0.01
N HIS A 604 -5.32 33.49 -0.81
CA HIS A 604 -6.63 32.87 -0.88
C HIS A 604 -6.88 32.31 -2.28
N ILE A 605 -7.15 31.01 -2.37
CA ILE A 605 -7.52 30.31 -3.59
C ILE A 605 -9.01 30.03 -3.54
N ASN A 606 -9.78 30.73 -4.37
CA ASN A 606 -11.22 30.56 -4.48
C ASN A 606 -11.55 29.62 -5.65
N LEU A 607 -12.11 28.46 -5.32
CA LEU A 607 -12.49 27.40 -6.27
C LEU A 607 -14.01 27.34 -6.53
N ASN A 608 -14.80 28.26 -5.96
CA ASN A 608 -16.26 28.17 -5.99
C ASN A 608 -16.88 28.23 -7.38
N ALA A 609 -16.17 28.79 -8.36
CA ALA A 609 -16.64 28.94 -9.72
C ALA A 609 -16.38 27.69 -10.59
N LEU A 610 -15.63 26.70 -10.07
CA LEU A 610 -15.39 25.43 -10.76
C LEU A 610 -16.48 24.40 -10.41
N PRO A 611 -16.74 23.41 -11.28
CA PRO A 611 -17.44 22.17 -10.95
C PRO A 611 -16.77 21.41 -9.80
N GLU A 612 -17.55 20.65 -9.05
CA GLU A 612 -17.09 19.94 -7.85
C GLU A 612 -15.87 19.04 -8.10
N SER A 613 -15.87 18.24 -9.17
CA SER A 613 -14.74 17.39 -9.59
C SER A 613 -13.46 18.18 -9.86
N LEU A 614 -13.58 19.31 -10.57
CA LEU A 614 -12.45 20.16 -10.91
C LEU A 614 -11.89 20.91 -9.69
N ARG A 615 -12.72 21.24 -8.70
CA ARG A 615 -12.24 21.81 -7.43
C ARG A 615 -11.28 20.85 -6.73
N TYR A 616 -11.61 19.55 -6.72
CA TYR A 616 -10.79 18.53 -6.06
C TYR A 616 -9.47 18.32 -6.78
N LEU A 617 -9.55 18.16 -8.10
CA LEU A 617 -8.37 18.00 -8.93
C LEU A 617 -7.41 19.19 -8.76
N PHE A 618 -7.93 20.42 -8.83
CA PHE A 618 -7.13 21.62 -8.68
C PHE A 618 -6.47 21.67 -7.30
N ALA A 619 -7.23 21.45 -6.22
CA ALA A 619 -6.70 21.48 -4.87
C ALA A 619 -5.62 20.42 -4.62
N ASP A 620 -5.81 19.18 -5.09
CA ASP A 620 -4.80 18.10 -4.99
C ASP A 620 -3.52 18.48 -5.73
N LEU A 621 -3.63 18.80 -7.03
CA LEU A 621 -2.46 19.12 -7.86
C LEU A 621 -1.74 20.38 -7.36
N PHE A 622 -2.47 21.35 -6.82
CA PHE A 622 -1.88 22.58 -6.28
C PHE A 622 -1.12 22.31 -4.97
N LEU A 623 -1.71 21.56 -4.04
CA LEU A 623 -1.03 21.11 -2.82
C LEU A 623 0.22 20.28 -3.14
N ARG A 624 0.13 19.42 -4.16
CA ARG A 624 1.24 18.62 -4.66
C ARG A 624 2.38 19.49 -5.20
N ARG A 625 2.06 20.51 -6.00
CA ARG A 625 3.07 21.45 -6.53
C ARG A 625 3.75 22.24 -5.39
N ILE A 626 2.99 22.66 -4.39
CA ILE A 626 3.54 23.29 -3.17
C ILE A 626 4.44 22.31 -2.43
N TYR A 627 4.03 21.06 -2.28
CA TYR A 627 4.84 20.02 -1.65
C TYR A 627 6.20 19.88 -2.34
N TYR A 628 6.24 19.71 -3.66
CA TYR A 628 7.52 19.59 -4.41
C TYR A 628 8.42 20.82 -4.23
N THR A 629 7.84 22.02 -4.26
CA THR A 629 8.60 23.27 -4.03
C THR A 629 9.21 23.30 -2.63
N LEU A 630 8.47 22.84 -1.62
CA LEU A 630 8.96 22.78 -0.24
C LEU A 630 10.00 21.68 -0.03
N GLN A 631 9.90 20.55 -0.76
CA GLN A 631 10.94 19.52 -0.75
C GLN A 631 12.26 20.06 -1.32
N ALA A 632 12.21 20.86 -2.40
CA ALA A 632 13.39 21.51 -2.97
C ALA A 632 14.07 22.50 -2.01
N MET A 633 13.30 23.09 -1.09
CA MET A 633 13.84 23.94 -0.01
C MET A 633 14.46 23.15 1.16
N GLY A 634 14.42 21.81 1.13
CA GLY A 634 14.99 20.93 2.15
C GLY A 634 14.19 20.86 3.46
N GLU A 635 14.52 19.92 4.35
CA GLU A 635 13.84 19.77 5.64
C GLU A 635 14.15 20.94 6.61
N ILE A 636 13.26 21.18 7.57
CA ILE A 636 13.50 22.13 8.65
C ILE A 636 14.60 21.58 9.57
N PRO A 637 15.63 22.37 9.91
CA PRO A 637 16.69 21.94 10.83
C PRO A 637 16.15 21.48 12.19
N ARG A 638 16.56 20.28 12.61
CA ARG A 638 16.18 19.72 13.91
C ARG A 638 16.88 20.49 15.04
N GLY A 639 16.15 20.82 16.10
CA GLY A 639 16.71 21.51 17.27
C GLY A 639 16.76 23.03 17.16
N THR A 640 16.02 23.64 16.24
CA THR A 640 15.91 25.10 16.19
C THR A 640 15.13 25.62 17.40
N ASP A 641 15.77 26.45 18.23
CA ASP A 641 15.16 27.10 19.40
C ASP A 641 14.12 28.17 19.01
N ASP A 642 14.23 28.72 17.79
CA ASP A 642 13.24 29.63 17.23
C ASP A 642 11.96 28.86 16.86
N GLU A 643 10.93 29.03 17.70
CA GLU A 643 9.59 28.49 17.51
C GLU A 643 8.99 28.83 16.13
N ARG A 644 9.30 30.01 15.58
CA ARG A 644 8.78 30.48 14.30
C ARG A 644 9.45 29.80 13.11
N ALA A 645 10.76 29.61 13.18
CA ALA A 645 11.56 28.99 12.12
C ALA A 645 11.15 27.53 11.82
N LYS A 646 10.36 26.92 12.70
CA LYS A 646 9.76 25.60 12.50
C LYS A 646 8.69 25.57 11.39
N PHE A 647 8.18 26.73 10.96
CA PHE A 647 7.09 26.83 10.01
C PHE A 647 7.42 27.72 8.82
N ARG A 648 7.17 27.21 7.62
CA ARG A 648 7.26 27.93 6.34
C ARG A 648 5.90 28.29 5.77
N LEU A 649 4.86 27.51 6.05
CA LEU A 649 3.53 27.71 5.46
C LEU A 649 2.44 27.11 6.33
N PHE A 650 1.36 27.87 6.55
CA PHE A 650 0.11 27.37 7.11
C PHE A 650 -0.89 27.16 5.98
N VAL A 651 -1.35 25.93 5.78
CA VAL A 651 -2.35 25.60 4.76
C VAL A 651 -3.67 25.34 5.47
N ILE A 652 -4.68 26.14 5.14
CA ILE A 652 -6.02 26.02 5.71
C ILE A 652 -6.97 25.56 4.61
N VAL A 653 -7.64 24.45 4.88
CA VAL A 653 -8.61 23.84 3.97
C VAL A 653 -9.96 23.81 4.68
N ASP A 654 -10.93 24.57 4.17
CA ASP A 654 -12.32 24.39 4.59
C ASP A 654 -12.95 23.21 3.88
N GLU A 655 -13.93 22.58 4.53
CA GLU A 655 -14.58 21.36 4.09
C GLU A 655 -13.59 20.27 3.61
N ALA A 656 -12.57 20.00 4.41
CA ALA A 656 -11.49 19.07 4.11
C ALA A 656 -11.96 17.63 3.81
N LYS A 657 -13.22 17.26 4.13
CA LYS A 657 -13.79 15.95 3.74
C LYS A 657 -13.64 15.69 2.24
N LEU A 658 -13.67 16.76 1.45
CA LEU A 658 -13.55 16.73 0.00
C LEU A 658 -12.19 16.20 -0.48
N LEU A 659 -11.16 16.29 0.37
CA LEU A 659 -9.79 15.86 0.08
C LEU A 659 -9.37 14.59 0.88
N VAL A 660 -10.22 14.08 1.78
CA VAL A 660 -9.88 12.94 2.66
C VAL A 660 -10.59 11.64 2.28
N SER A 661 -11.83 11.66 1.77
CA SER A 661 -12.51 10.40 1.46
C SER A 661 -13.73 10.59 0.54
N GLN A 662 -13.74 9.89 -0.59
CA GLN A 662 -14.96 9.57 -1.34
C GLN A 662 -15.28 8.09 -1.16
N LYS A 663 -16.30 7.79 -0.34
CA LYS A 663 -16.99 6.50 -0.37
C LYS A 663 -17.89 6.48 -1.60
N SER A 664 -17.37 6.04 -2.75
CA SER A 664 -18.23 5.57 -3.83
C SER A 664 -18.42 4.06 -3.68
N GLY A 665 -19.65 3.58 -3.82
CA GLY A 665 -20.14 2.26 -3.39
C GLY A 665 -19.56 1.02 -4.09
N SER A 666 -18.36 1.06 -4.66
CA SER A 666 -17.67 -0.08 -5.25
C SER A 666 -16.22 -0.18 -4.74
N LYS A 667 -15.94 -1.19 -3.91
CA LYS A 667 -14.67 -1.90 -3.57
C LYS A 667 -13.27 -1.24 -3.68
N THR A 668 -13.11 0.04 -3.95
CA THR A 668 -11.81 0.71 -4.06
C THR A 668 -11.85 1.98 -3.23
N ALA A 669 -11.33 1.89 -2.01
CA ALA A 669 -11.05 3.08 -1.20
C ALA A 669 -9.93 3.86 -1.90
N ILE A 670 -10.28 4.94 -2.58
CA ILE A 670 -9.31 5.83 -3.21
C ILE A 670 -8.56 6.55 -2.07
N LYS A 671 -7.25 6.30 -1.98
CA LYS A 671 -6.39 6.78 -0.88
C LYS A 671 -6.37 8.31 -0.81
N ALA A 672 -6.61 8.80 0.41
CA ALA A 672 -6.64 10.19 0.81
C ALA A 672 -5.30 10.88 0.56
N VAL A 673 -5.25 11.76 -0.45
CA VAL A 673 -4.13 12.66 -0.76
C VAL A 673 -3.57 13.34 0.50
N LEU A 674 -4.46 13.73 1.42
CA LEU A 674 -4.09 14.39 2.67
C LEU A 674 -3.33 13.52 3.68
N ASN A 675 -3.37 12.18 3.62
CA ASN A 675 -2.63 11.33 4.58
C ASN A 675 -1.14 11.53 4.43
N LYS A 676 -0.66 11.40 3.19
CA LYS A 676 0.72 11.61 2.84
C LYS A 676 1.16 13.02 3.25
N TYR A 677 0.33 14.02 3.00
CA TYR A 677 0.65 15.40 3.33
C TYR A 677 0.65 15.68 4.83
N ALA A 678 -0.27 15.11 5.60
CA ALA A 678 -0.31 15.24 7.06
C ALA A 678 0.91 14.59 7.74
N THR A 679 1.45 13.51 7.16
CA THR A 679 2.64 12.83 7.70
C THR A 679 3.93 13.48 7.20
N GLU A 680 4.05 13.78 5.91
CA GLU A 680 5.31 14.21 5.28
C GLU A 680 5.50 15.73 5.27
N MET A 681 4.48 16.57 5.04
CA MET A 681 4.69 18.02 4.88
C MET A 681 5.16 18.70 6.17
N ARG A 682 4.90 18.10 7.33
CA ARG A 682 5.39 18.55 8.64
C ARG A 682 6.91 18.74 8.66
N LYS A 683 7.68 17.82 8.05
CA LYS A 683 9.16 17.88 8.06
C LYS A 683 9.72 19.05 7.22
N PHE A 684 8.90 19.58 6.33
CA PHE A 684 9.21 20.75 5.50
C PHE A 684 8.60 22.05 6.06
N GLY A 685 8.11 22.03 7.30
CA GLY A 685 7.61 23.21 8.01
C GLY A 685 6.20 23.62 7.61
N VAL A 686 5.38 22.69 7.11
CA VAL A 686 3.98 22.97 6.81
C VAL A 686 3.11 22.64 8.01
N SER A 687 2.11 23.50 8.23
CA SER A 687 1.08 23.28 9.22
C SER A 687 -0.29 23.22 8.55
N LEU A 688 -0.91 22.03 8.51
CA LEU A 688 -2.27 21.82 8.01
C LEU A 688 -3.32 22.19 9.06
N ILE A 689 -4.29 23.02 8.68
CA ILE A 689 -5.47 23.37 9.46
C ILE A 689 -6.69 22.91 8.65
N LEU A 690 -7.34 21.83 9.09
CA LEU A 690 -8.40 21.17 8.32
C LEU A 690 -9.74 21.36 9.01
N ALA A 691 -10.72 21.92 8.32
CA ALA A 691 -12.07 22.08 8.87
C ALA A 691 -13.07 21.13 8.20
N SER A 692 -13.95 20.51 8.98
CA SER A 692 -15.08 19.75 8.44
C SER A 692 -16.24 19.61 9.45
N GLN A 693 -17.31 18.95 9.06
CA GLN A 693 -18.51 18.79 9.88
C GLN A 693 -18.45 17.61 10.85
N LEU A 694 -17.78 16.53 10.45
CA LEU A 694 -17.69 15.28 11.20
C LEU A 694 -16.24 14.89 11.37
N ILE A 695 -15.91 14.41 12.56
CA ILE A 695 -14.59 13.83 12.83
C ILE A 695 -14.36 12.55 12.01
N ALA A 696 -15.43 11.80 11.73
CA ALA A 696 -15.38 10.56 10.94
C ALA A 696 -14.98 10.75 9.47
N HIS A 697 -14.93 12.00 8.97
CA HIS A 697 -14.36 12.28 7.65
C HIS A 697 -12.84 12.10 7.62
N PHE A 698 -12.19 12.13 8.79
CA PHE A 698 -10.74 11.96 8.93
C PHE A 698 -10.43 10.53 9.39
N ASN A 699 -9.42 9.92 8.77
CA ASN A 699 -8.93 8.61 9.20
C ASN A 699 -7.99 8.71 10.40
N GLU A 700 -7.72 7.56 11.01
CA GLU A 700 -6.87 7.46 12.20
C GLU A 700 -5.43 7.98 11.95
N GLU A 701 -4.90 7.83 10.74
CA GLU A 701 -3.56 8.30 10.37
C GLU A 701 -3.45 9.83 10.43
N ILE A 702 -4.42 10.56 9.85
CA ILE A 702 -4.48 12.02 9.95
C ILE A 702 -4.68 12.42 11.42
N LEU A 703 -5.61 11.77 12.13
CA LEU A 703 -5.94 12.10 13.52
C LEU A 703 -4.75 11.89 14.49
N ALA A 704 -3.92 10.89 14.24
CA ALA A 704 -2.69 10.61 14.99
C ALA A 704 -1.62 11.70 14.79
N ASN A 705 -1.59 12.32 13.61
CA ASN A 705 -0.64 13.38 13.27
C ASN A 705 -1.09 14.79 13.71
N ILE A 706 -2.26 14.94 14.34
CA ILE A 706 -2.83 16.23 14.73
C ILE A 706 -2.67 16.51 16.22
N ALA A 707 -1.96 17.60 16.54
CA ALA A 707 -1.75 18.05 17.90
C ALA A 707 -2.95 18.82 18.49
N VAL A 708 -3.69 19.56 17.66
CA VAL A 708 -4.78 20.42 18.14
C VAL A 708 -6.11 20.04 17.53
N LYS A 709 -7.13 19.85 18.37
CA LYS A 709 -8.45 19.43 17.93
C LYS A 709 -9.49 20.36 18.54
N PHE A 710 -10.28 21.01 17.70
CA PHE A 710 -11.32 21.95 18.13
C PHE A 710 -12.70 21.46 17.68
N CYS A 711 -13.55 21.07 18.64
CA CYS A 711 -14.91 20.64 18.37
C CYS A 711 -15.92 21.72 18.78
N MET A 712 -16.53 22.35 17.79
CA MET A 712 -17.56 23.36 17.94
C MET A 712 -18.95 22.75 17.99
N ARG A 713 -19.98 23.61 18.06
CA ARG A 713 -21.39 23.23 18.01
C ARG A 713 -21.74 22.27 16.87
N SER A 714 -22.45 21.20 17.18
CA SER A 714 -23.02 20.27 16.18
C SER A 714 -24.39 20.75 15.69
N GLU A 715 -24.73 20.49 14.43
CA GLU A 715 -26.01 20.91 13.84
C GLU A 715 -27.17 20.00 14.22
N ASN A 716 -26.90 18.70 14.33
CA ASN A 716 -27.91 17.69 14.63
C ASN A 716 -27.38 16.64 15.62
N LYS A 717 -28.31 15.87 16.20
CA LYS A 717 -28.00 14.85 17.21
C LYS A 717 -27.04 13.78 16.71
N LYS A 718 -27.12 13.41 15.42
CA LYS A 718 -26.23 12.41 14.82
C LYS A 718 -24.78 12.90 14.79
N GLN A 719 -24.55 14.13 14.30
CA GLN A 719 -23.24 14.77 14.34
C GLN A 719 -22.72 14.90 15.77
N ALA A 720 -23.59 15.30 16.70
CA ALA A 720 -23.23 15.40 18.11
C ALA A 720 -22.79 14.05 18.68
N GLN A 721 -23.51 12.97 18.39
CA GLN A 721 -23.18 11.61 18.83
C GLN A 721 -21.83 11.12 18.30
N GLU A 722 -21.57 11.31 17.01
CA GLU A 722 -20.31 10.88 16.39
C GLU A 722 -19.11 11.68 16.92
N ASN A 723 -19.25 13.01 17.02
CA ASN A 723 -18.19 13.87 17.53
C ASN A 723 -17.98 13.69 19.05
N ALA A 724 -19.05 13.60 19.84
CA ALA A 724 -19.00 13.42 21.30
C ALA A 724 -18.19 12.19 21.71
N ARG A 725 -18.35 11.08 20.97
CA ARG A 725 -17.63 9.83 21.23
C ARG A 725 -16.11 10.00 21.11
N PHE A 726 -15.66 10.78 20.14
CA PHE A 726 -14.23 11.01 19.91
C PHE A 726 -13.64 12.03 20.89
N PHE A 727 -14.37 13.11 21.17
CA PHE A 727 -13.90 14.20 22.05
C PHE A 727 -14.17 13.93 23.54
N GLU A 728 -14.76 12.78 23.88
CA GLU A 728 -15.15 12.36 25.25
C GLU A 728 -15.99 13.43 25.97
N VAL A 729 -17.00 13.97 25.28
CA VAL A 729 -17.92 14.99 25.83
C VAL A 729 -19.36 14.55 25.73
N SER A 730 -20.26 15.25 26.41
CA SER A 730 -21.68 14.93 26.29
C SER A 730 -22.25 15.46 24.96
N GLU A 731 -23.14 14.69 24.34
CA GLU A 731 -23.89 15.13 23.15
C GLU A 731 -24.66 16.43 23.42
N LYS A 732 -25.13 16.60 24.65
CA LYS A 732 -25.88 17.79 25.07
C LYS A 732 -25.02 19.04 25.03
N ASP A 733 -23.75 18.95 25.44
CA ASP A 733 -22.83 20.10 25.41
C ASP A 733 -22.59 20.55 23.96
N LEU A 734 -22.32 19.59 23.05
CA LEU A 734 -22.12 19.88 21.63
C LEU A 734 -23.33 20.49 20.93
N LEU A 735 -24.55 20.18 21.38
CA LEU A 735 -25.77 20.78 20.85
C LEU A 735 -26.08 22.16 21.46
N ASN A 736 -25.61 22.42 22.69
CA ASN A 736 -25.94 23.62 23.45
C ASN A 736 -24.93 24.77 23.29
N PHE A 737 -23.72 24.49 22.79
CA PHE A 737 -22.73 25.54 22.50
C PHE A 737 -23.34 26.64 21.63
N GLN A 738 -22.94 27.89 21.87
CA GLN A 738 -23.26 28.99 20.97
C GLN A 738 -22.29 28.99 19.77
N PRO A 739 -22.62 29.67 18.65
CA PRO A 739 -21.67 29.88 17.57
C PRO A 739 -20.36 30.50 18.09
N GLY A 740 -19.22 29.92 17.71
CA GLY A 740 -17.90 30.32 18.21
C GLY A 740 -17.49 29.64 19.52
N GLU A 741 -18.38 28.90 20.19
CA GLU A 741 -18.04 28.09 21.36
C GLU A 741 -17.74 26.64 20.97
N GLY A 742 -16.85 26.02 21.73
CA GLY A 742 -16.52 24.62 21.57
C GLY A 742 -15.50 24.11 22.57
N ILE A 743 -15.11 22.86 22.40
CA ILE A 743 -14.07 22.19 23.18
C ILE A 743 -12.78 22.19 22.39
N LEU A 744 -11.74 22.79 22.94
CA LEU A 744 -10.39 22.75 22.42
C LEU A 744 -9.58 21.69 23.18
N ILE A 745 -8.89 20.84 22.44
CA ILE A 745 -7.91 19.88 22.94
C ILE A 745 -6.54 20.27 22.38
N ILE A 746 -5.59 20.59 23.26
CA ILE A 746 -4.18 20.82 22.93
C ILE A 746 -3.35 19.82 23.73
N GLY A 747 -2.71 18.87 23.05
CA GLY A 747 -2.00 17.78 23.73
C GLY A 747 -2.97 16.96 24.57
N SER A 748 -2.77 16.94 25.90
CA SER A 748 -3.66 16.28 26.87
C SER A 748 -4.64 17.24 27.56
N GLU A 749 -4.51 18.55 27.34
CA GLU A 749 -5.36 19.55 27.98
C GLU A 749 -6.64 19.74 27.18
N LYS A 750 -7.77 19.71 27.88
CA LYS A 750 -9.11 19.88 27.33
C LYS A 750 -9.80 21.04 28.02
N MET A 751 -10.27 22.01 27.24
CA MET A 751 -10.89 23.23 27.75
C MET A 751 -12.04 23.69 26.87
N ASN A 752 -13.07 24.27 27.50
CA ASN A 752 -14.14 24.94 26.77
C ASN A 752 -13.70 26.36 26.45
N ILE A 753 -13.79 26.73 25.18
CA ILE A 753 -13.37 28.05 24.70
C ILE A 753 -14.51 28.72 23.94
N ARG A 754 -14.50 30.05 23.98
CA ARG A 754 -15.26 30.91 23.09
C ARG A 754 -14.30 31.71 22.23
N VAL A 755 -14.29 31.43 20.94
CA VAL A 755 -13.52 32.17 19.94
C VAL A 755 -14.03 33.60 19.88
N VAL A 756 -13.11 34.56 19.93
CA VAL A 756 -13.43 35.97 19.70
C VAL A 756 -13.42 36.23 18.19
N PRO A 757 -14.52 36.67 17.57
CA PRO A 757 -14.58 36.95 16.14
C PRO A 757 -13.61 38.04 15.72
N THR A 758 -13.21 38.03 14.45
CA THR A 758 -12.25 38.98 13.85
C THR A 758 -12.72 40.43 14.04
N SER A 759 -14.03 40.69 13.96
CA SER A 759 -14.62 42.02 14.17
C SER A 759 -14.51 42.56 15.59
N GLU A 760 -14.32 41.68 16.58
CA GLU A 760 -14.23 42.03 18.00
C GLU A 760 -12.78 42.03 18.52
N ARG A 761 -11.82 41.58 17.70
CA ARG A 761 -10.39 41.64 18.00
C ARG A 761 -9.89 43.07 17.77
N LYS A 762 -9.32 43.68 18.80
CA LYS A 762 -8.55 44.92 18.63
C LYS A 762 -7.22 44.55 17.98
N THR A 763 -6.96 45.12 16.80
CA THR A 763 -5.71 44.99 16.06
C THR A 763 -4.53 45.64 16.77
#